data_AF-A0A061R568-F1
#
_entry.id   AF-A0A061R568-F1
#
_cell.length_a   1.000
_cell.length_b   1.000
_cell.length_c   1.000
_cell.angle_alpha   90.00
_cell.angle_beta   90.00
_cell.angle_gamma   90.00
#
_symmetry.space_group_name_H-M   'P 1'
#
loop_
_entity.id
_entity.type
_entity.pdbx_description
1 polymer ?
#
loop_
_entity_poly.entity_id
_entity_poly.type
_entity_poly.pdbx_seq_one_letter_code
_entity_poly.pdbx_strand_id
1 'polypeptide(L)'
;MKMPSFCATVEGFLSRKQPTAADLAALLPSVWWEGREGDDEVCSQERMLRTMAELELSTAKLEDAHYRLFCLLLEQPAAAVCGAPQACEEMSALMFFLQHLCAKNKGASRNVRPPGLSDNSVLVSAFFALLRMLRPHLAGGQPGLGSLPAAEVFVYGASGLGTVYSELPRLGGNLSFLRKETPVPDAELGEVEVPPFSESELRGEGSPLTMSEAPFVLDAMSVLYNLGVSTNFKAYSYHQQNQLQALQQLEDTERRLRRSSASLSGQWSRHLKETRSVFFDDVVEGVRYTTWYEVMLLSQTKRQSLFHFCAYVSRMLLELGRRQALFCYVPELYIHASVEAFHALRRQGDYGCPDSEAARGIQDVITFLVSHFADTRVIDPSLKDMLLQSISMLLQYRRFVDAFEANEAARAQLMQRLLDSFDNKFWVPVSAILLRLIRGRGFGRPAAKVLELASSVFQDCFREASREDPDAFNAFLQRLLNILNWTMTEFAVACNDLQELNREHTGHRVPNLQQHQRKCRIMFELSVNLERIVEFVALEVPAAFLRGSSLNIVRAVEIIRFILSHASAGPDGNPFHDFFTTTPNAEKISRPVMLAPVVGTLAGLWRAQVDEGQTQRMQSWLLKSRPGKLWGPDPQSAPLQQLESHLLDENVSCEPESLRLLETLPWQETFPDDVALRDTLSDLQQLNKRIADLAESRPSGKSAGEETDDVPEEFLDPIMACVMLDPVVLPDSGITVDRSTIERHLMSQQNDPFNRSALTVEMLTPDAVLKARIDEWVRKRAAH
;
A
#
# COMPACT_ATOMS: atom_id res chain seq x y z
N MET A 1 -32.97 -11.31 45.25
CA MET A 1 -32.04 -11.30 44.11
C MET A 1 -31.03 -12.41 44.33
N LYS A 2 -30.79 -13.29 43.33
CA LYS A 2 -29.62 -14.20 43.39
C LYS A 2 -28.37 -13.33 43.35
N MET A 3 -27.38 -13.62 44.20
CA MET A 3 -26.09 -12.92 44.11
C MET A 3 -25.47 -13.18 42.73
N PRO A 4 -24.86 -12.15 42.10
CA PRO A 4 -24.15 -12.33 40.84
C PRO A 4 -23.04 -13.37 41.01
N SER A 5 -22.72 -14.10 39.94
CA SER A 5 -21.59 -15.03 39.95
C SER A 5 -20.28 -14.27 40.19
N PHE A 6 -19.24 -14.99 40.61
CA PHE A 6 -17.90 -14.43 40.77
C PHE A 6 -17.48 -13.63 39.52
N CYS A 7 -17.52 -14.24 38.33
CA CYS A 7 -17.15 -13.58 37.09
C CYS A 7 -17.99 -12.34 36.79
N ALA A 8 -19.32 -12.40 36.98
CA ALA A 8 -20.19 -11.24 36.75
C ALA A 8 -19.88 -10.07 37.71
N THR A 9 -19.45 -10.38 38.93
CA THR A 9 -19.03 -9.37 39.91
C THR A 9 -17.74 -8.70 39.49
N VAL A 10 -16.74 -9.47 39.06
CA VAL A 10 -15.47 -8.94 38.53
C VAL A 10 -15.70 -8.08 37.27
N GLU A 11 -16.55 -8.53 36.35
CA GLU A 11 -16.94 -7.72 35.18
C GLU A 11 -17.57 -6.37 35.59
N GLY A 12 -18.42 -6.37 36.63
CA GLY A 12 -19.01 -5.14 37.17
C GLY A 12 -17.96 -4.13 37.62
N PHE A 13 -16.90 -4.58 38.31
CA PHE A 13 -15.81 -3.70 38.75
C PHE A 13 -14.97 -3.13 37.60
N LEU A 14 -14.89 -3.85 36.47
CA LEU A 14 -14.12 -3.44 35.29
C LEU A 14 -14.92 -2.55 34.33
N SER A 15 -16.25 -2.56 34.45
CA SER A 15 -17.14 -1.84 33.56
C SER A 15 -17.05 -0.32 33.73
N ARG A 16 -17.12 0.40 32.62
CA ARG A 16 -17.10 1.87 32.55
C ARG A 16 -18.18 2.33 31.57
N LYS A 17 -18.86 3.42 31.92
CA LYS A 17 -19.81 4.08 31.02
C LYS A 17 -19.04 4.85 29.94
N GLN A 18 -19.38 4.63 28.68
CA GLN A 18 -18.87 5.46 27.59
C GLN A 18 -19.53 6.85 27.64
N PRO A 19 -18.77 7.94 27.48
CA PRO A 19 -19.32 9.28 27.57
C PRO A 19 -20.15 9.62 26.33
N THR A 20 -21.22 10.38 26.51
CA THR A 20 -21.94 11.05 25.43
C THR A 20 -21.23 12.34 25.02
N ALA A 21 -21.60 12.94 23.88
CA ALA A 21 -21.08 14.27 23.49
C ALA A 21 -21.33 15.34 24.57
N ALA A 22 -22.47 15.27 25.28
CA ALA A 22 -22.77 16.15 26.40
C ALA A 22 -21.87 15.89 27.62
N ASP A 23 -21.61 14.61 27.94
CA ASP A 23 -20.68 14.25 29.01
C ASP A 23 -19.27 14.78 28.67
N LEU A 24 -18.81 14.63 27.43
CA LEU A 24 -17.51 15.15 26.98
C LEU A 24 -17.45 16.67 27.00
N ALA A 25 -18.52 17.38 26.64
CA ALA A 25 -18.57 18.83 26.73
C ALA A 25 -18.48 19.32 28.18
N ALA A 26 -19.05 18.58 29.13
CA ALA A 26 -18.93 18.88 30.56
C ALA A 26 -17.54 18.54 31.11
N LEU A 27 -16.94 17.42 30.66
CA LEU A 27 -15.62 16.96 31.09
C LEU A 27 -14.47 17.77 30.46
N LEU A 28 -14.63 18.27 29.24
CA LEU A 28 -13.66 19.07 28.48
C LEU A 28 -14.34 20.35 27.98
N PRO A 29 -14.61 21.32 28.87
CA PRO A 29 -15.35 22.53 28.52
C PRO A 29 -14.58 23.42 27.53
N SER A 30 -13.26 23.49 27.69
CA SER A 30 -12.36 24.18 26.77
C SER A 30 -11.53 23.19 25.96
N VAL A 31 -11.35 23.46 24.67
CA VAL A 31 -10.54 22.68 23.73
C VAL A 31 -9.44 23.54 23.11
N TRP A 32 -8.47 22.93 22.45
CA TRP A 32 -7.41 23.63 21.71
C TRP A 32 -6.81 22.70 20.65
N TRP A 33 -6.27 23.29 19.59
CA TRP A 33 -5.54 22.59 18.55
C TRP A 33 -4.45 23.49 17.95
N GLU A 34 -3.46 22.87 17.32
CA GLU A 34 -2.34 23.56 16.69
C GLU A 34 -2.82 24.52 15.58
N GLY A 35 -2.26 25.73 15.54
CA GLY A 35 -2.64 26.77 14.58
C GLY A 35 -3.80 27.67 15.02
N ARG A 36 -4.45 27.42 16.16
CA ARG A 36 -5.48 28.31 16.72
C ARG A 36 -4.84 29.46 17.51
N GLU A 37 -5.10 30.69 17.06
CA GLU A 37 -4.66 31.93 17.71
C GLU A 37 -5.76 32.53 18.60
N GLY A 38 -5.38 32.98 19.79
CA GLY A 38 -6.27 33.65 20.76
C GLY A 38 -7.03 32.69 21.69
N ASP A 39 -7.27 33.17 22.92
CA ASP A 39 -8.08 32.47 23.92
C ASP A 39 -9.51 33.03 23.95
N ASP A 40 -10.49 32.14 23.97
CA ASP A 40 -11.89 32.46 24.20
C ASP A 40 -12.51 31.47 25.22
N GLU A 41 -13.83 31.54 25.45
CA GLU A 41 -14.48 30.66 26.45
C GLU A 41 -14.41 29.17 26.08
N VAL A 42 -14.44 28.85 24.79
CA VAL A 42 -14.48 27.49 24.26
C VAL A 42 -13.08 27.01 23.86
N CYS A 43 -12.19 27.92 23.49
CA CYS A 43 -10.85 27.63 23.04
C CYS A 43 -9.79 28.18 24.00
N SER A 44 -9.10 27.31 24.73
CA SER A 44 -7.96 27.70 25.58
C SER A 44 -7.02 26.52 25.83
N GLN A 45 -5.76 26.67 25.42
CA GLN A 45 -4.74 25.63 25.59
C GLN A 45 -4.48 25.33 27.06
N GLU A 46 -4.30 26.38 27.88
CA GLU A 46 -4.00 26.25 29.29
C GLU A 46 -5.13 25.53 30.04
N ARG A 47 -6.40 25.90 29.80
CA ARG A 47 -7.55 25.27 30.45
C ARG A 47 -7.70 23.81 30.03
N MET A 48 -7.57 23.52 28.73
CA MET A 48 -7.63 22.15 28.22
C MET A 48 -6.55 21.27 28.86
N LEU A 49 -5.29 21.73 28.92
CA LEU A 49 -4.19 20.97 29.52
C LEU A 49 -4.42 20.69 31.01
N ARG A 50 -4.95 21.66 31.78
CA ARG A 50 -5.31 21.44 33.19
C ARG A 50 -6.39 20.37 33.34
N THR A 51 -7.46 20.46 32.55
CA THR A 51 -8.56 19.47 32.58
C THR A 51 -8.09 18.08 32.14
N MET A 52 -7.22 17.99 31.14
CA MET A 52 -6.58 16.73 30.73
C MET A 52 -5.80 16.10 31.89
N ALA A 53 -4.98 16.87 32.60
CA ALA A 53 -4.21 16.37 33.74
C ALA A 53 -5.11 15.85 34.88
N GLU A 54 -6.24 16.52 35.15
CA GLU A 54 -7.22 16.06 36.15
C GLU A 54 -7.92 14.75 35.73
N LEU A 55 -8.26 14.62 34.45
CA LEU A 55 -8.82 13.40 33.87
C LEU A 55 -7.83 12.24 33.92
N GLU A 56 -6.56 12.49 33.56
CA GLU A 56 -5.48 11.51 33.64
C GLU A 56 -5.26 11.02 35.08
N LEU A 57 -5.22 11.93 36.05
CA LEU A 57 -5.07 11.57 37.46
C LEU A 57 -6.24 10.71 37.96
N SER A 58 -7.47 11.05 37.57
CA SER A 58 -8.67 10.31 37.96
C SER A 58 -8.69 8.91 37.34
N THR A 59 -8.30 8.83 36.07
CA THR A 59 -8.21 7.58 35.31
C THR A 59 -7.12 6.67 35.87
N ALA A 60 -5.96 7.22 36.24
CA ALA A 60 -4.86 6.48 36.85
C ALA A 60 -5.26 5.84 38.18
N LYS A 61 -6.08 6.51 39.01
CA LYS A 61 -6.60 5.92 40.26
C LYS A 61 -7.50 4.72 40.01
N LEU A 62 -8.36 4.79 39.00
CA LEU A 62 -9.24 3.68 38.62
C LEU A 62 -8.42 2.49 38.11
N GLU A 63 -7.43 2.75 37.26
CA GLU A 63 -6.54 1.72 36.71
C GLU A 63 -5.66 1.07 37.77
N ASP A 64 -5.23 1.83 38.77
CA ASP A 64 -4.52 1.28 39.93
C ASP A 64 -5.43 0.34 40.74
N ALA A 65 -6.71 0.67 40.90
CA ALA A 65 -7.68 -0.22 41.54
C ALA A 65 -7.91 -1.51 40.75
N HIS A 66 -8.02 -1.42 39.41
CA HIS A 66 -8.14 -2.61 38.54
C HIS A 66 -6.90 -3.50 38.60
N TYR A 67 -5.71 -2.89 38.56
CA TYR A 67 -4.43 -3.60 38.69
C TYR A 67 -4.33 -4.33 40.05
N ARG A 68 -4.65 -3.65 41.16
CA ARG A 68 -4.64 -4.26 42.50
C ARG A 68 -5.66 -5.39 42.62
N LEU A 69 -6.85 -5.23 42.05
CA LEU A 69 -7.85 -6.29 41.98
C LEU A 69 -7.28 -7.53 41.28
N PHE A 70 -6.60 -7.37 40.15
CA PHE A 70 -6.01 -8.50 39.43
C PHE A 70 -4.86 -9.15 40.20
N CYS A 71 -4.03 -8.38 40.90
CA CYS A 71 -3.00 -8.94 41.79
C CYS A 71 -3.64 -9.78 42.92
N LEU A 72 -4.70 -9.28 43.55
CA LEU A 72 -5.44 -10.03 44.57
C LEU A 72 -6.05 -11.32 44.00
N LEU A 73 -6.65 -11.27 42.81
CA LEU A 73 -7.21 -12.45 42.16
C LEU A 73 -6.15 -13.48 41.74
N LEU A 74 -4.92 -13.02 41.44
CA LEU A 74 -3.79 -13.89 41.13
C LEU A 74 -3.36 -14.70 42.36
N GLU A 75 -3.38 -14.09 43.55
CA GLU A 75 -3.01 -14.74 44.82
C GLU A 75 -4.05 -15.74 45.34
N GLN A 76 -5.28 -15.71 44.82
CA GLN A 76 -6.36 -16.59 45.27
C GLN A 76 -6.50 -17.82 44.35
N PRO A 77 -6.62 -19.05 44.89
CA PRO A 77 -6.91 -20.22 44.07
C PRO A 77 -8.35 -20.18 43.57
N ALA A 78 -8.58 -20.60 42.32
CA ALA A 78 -9.90 -20.59 41.68
C ALA A 78 -10.93 -21.40 42.48
N ALA A 79 -10.51 -22.52 43.06
CA ALA A 79 -11.35 -23.38 43.89
C ALA A 79 -11.96 -22.64 45.10
N ALA A 80 -11.21 -21.74 45.73
CA ALA A 80 -11.67 -21.00 46.91
C ALA A 80 -12.76 -19.97 46.57
N VAL A 81 -12.81 -19.49 45.33
CA VAL A 81 -13.72 -18.40 44.94
C VAL A 81 -14.93 -18.92 44.16
N CYS A 82 -14.78 -20.03 43.44
CA CYS A 82 -15.80 -20.54 42.52
C CYS A 82 -16.57 -21.77 43.02
N GLY A 83 -16.16 -22.37 44.14
CA GLY A 83 -16.82 -23.58 44.69
C GLY A 83 -16.78 -24.80 43.77
N ALA A 84 -15.85 -24.84 42.80
CA ALA A 84 -15.71 -25.90 41.82
C ALA A 84 -14.85 -27.05 42.39
N PRO A 85 -15.40 -28.27 42.61
CA PRO A 85 -14.74 -29.22 43.51
C PRO A 85 -13.52 -30.00 42.98
N GLN A 86 -13.21 -30.06 41.68
CA GLN A 86 -12.27 -31.11 41.17
C GLN A 86 -11.36 -30.77 39.97
N ALA A 87 -11.42 -29.59 39.34
CA ALA A 87 -10.72 -29.36 38.06
C ALA A 87 -9.57 -28.32 38.08
N CYS A 88 -9.36 -27.59 39.18
CA CYS A 88 -8.48 -26.41 39.17
C CYS A 88 -7.76 -26.16 40.51
N GLU A 89 -7.16 -27.17 41.15
CA GLU A 89 -6.45 -26.94 42.42
C GLU A 89 -5.23 -26.01 42.28
N GLU A 90 -4.62 -25.92 41.09
CA GLU A 90 -3.41 -25.11 40.84
C GLU A 90 -3.66 -23.79 40.08
N MET A 91 -4.88 -23.52 39.60
CA MET A 91 -5.16 -22.32 38.81
C MET A 91 -5.64 -21.16 39.69
N SER A 92 -5.10 -19.96 39.47
CA SER A 92 -5.56 -18.75 40.17
C SER A 92 -6.95 -18.29 39.72
N ALA A 93 -7.64 -17.55 40.59
CA ALA A 93 -8.94 -16.98 40.30
C ALA A 93 -8.87 -15.96 39.14
N LEU A 94 -7.73 -15.30 38.95
CA LEU A 94 -7.48 -14.45 37.78
C LEU A 94 -7.50 -15.28 36.49
N MET A 95 -6.72 -16.37 36.40
CA MET A 95 -6.69 -17.17 35.18
C MET A 95 -8.06 -17.81 34.88
N PHE A 96 -8.78 -18.26 35.91
CA PHE A 96 -10.17 -18.71 35.77
C PHE A 96 -11.07 -17.63 35.17
N PHE A 97 -10.98 -16.40 35.71
CA PHE A 97 -11.74 -15.27 35.20
C PHE A 97 -11.40 -14.95 33.75
N LEU A 98 -10.11 -14.98 33.37
CA LEU A 98 -9.66 -14.70 32.00
C LEU A 98 -10.13 -15.78 31.01
N GLN A 99 -10.09 -17.06 31.39
CA GLN A 99 -10.66 -18.14 30.59
C GLN A 99 -12.16 -17.93 30.38
N HIS A 100 -12.89 -17.59 31.44
CA HIS A 100 -14.32 -17.27 31.35
C HIS A 100 -14.57 -16.06 30.44
N LEU A 101 -13.81 -14.98 30.59
CA LEU A 101 -13.98 -13.75 29.83
C LEU A 101 -13.74 -13.97 28.34
N CYS A 102 -12.68 -14.71 27.98
CA CYS A 102 -12.38 -15.06 26.59
C CYS A 102 -13.44 -15.99 26.00
N ALA A 103 -13.86 -17.03 26.74
CA ALA A 103 -14.88 -17.97 26.29
C ALA A 103 -16.26 -17.32 26.13
N LYS A 104 -16.67 -16.46 27.06
CA LYS A 104 -17.93 -15.72 27.03
C LYS A 104 -18.04 -14.81 25.82
N ASN A 105 -16.93 -14.18 25.43
CA ASN A 105 -16.88 -13.26 24.30
C ASN A 105 -16.54 -13.95 22.98
N LYS A 106 -16.43 -15.29 22.97
CA LYS A 106 -16.22 -16.06 21.74
C LYS A 106 -17.35 -15.80 20.75
N GLY A 107 -16.99 -15.47 19.52
CA GLY A 107 -17.95 -15.16 18.45
C GLY A 107 -18.52 -13.74 18.51
N ALA A 108 -17.93 -12.81 19.27
CA ALA A 108 -18.28 -11.39 19.24
C ALA A 108 -18.20 -10.76 17.84
N SER A 109 -17.38 -11.34 16.95
CA SER A 109 -17.22 -10.94 15.55
C SER A 109 -18.24 -11.56 14.57
N ARG A 110 -19.12 -12.47 15.04
CA ARG A 110 -20.15 -13.09 14.17
C ARG A 110 -21.21 -12.05 13.78
N ASN A 111 -21.79 -12.21 12.58
CA ASN A 111 -22.86 -11.33 12.07
C ASN A 111 -24.04 -11.23 13.06
N VAL A 112 -24.42 -12.36 13.67
CA VAL A 112 -25.36 -12.39 14.80
C VAL A 112 -24.55 -12.61 16.06
N ARG A 113 -24.45 -11.57 16.88
CA ARG A 113 -23.70 -11.61 18.13
C ARG A 113 -24.42 -12.50 19.16
N PRO A 114 -23.69 -13.35 19.90
CA PRO A 114 -24.26 -14.08 21.03
C PRO A 114 -24.87 -13.11 22.05
N PRO A 115 -25.99 -13.47 22.70
CA PRO A 115 -26.51 -12.66 23.80
C PRO A 115 -25.59 -12.75 25.02
N GLY A 116 -25.56 -11.68 25.82
CA GLY A 116 -24.83 -11.67 27.09
C GLY A 116 -23.31 -11.49 26.99
N LEU A 117 -22.80 -10.95 25.88
CA LEU A 117 -21.39 -10.52 25.78
C LEU A 117 -21.04 -9.52 26.88
N SER A 118 -19.76 -9.49 27.24
CA SER A 118 -19.26 -8.49 28.20
C SER A 118 -19.33 -7.10 27.60
N ASP A 119 -19.52 -6.09 28.45
CA ASP A 119 -19.35 -4.71 28.02
C ASP A 119 -17.93 -4.49 27.51
N ASN A 120 -17.78 -3.75 26.41
CA ASN A 120 -16.48 -3.58 25.78
C ASN A 120 -15.45 -2.89 26.70
N SER A 121 -15.90 -2.01 27.60
CA SER A 121 -15.02 -1.39 28.60
C SER A 121 -14.38 -2.40 29.55
N VAL A 122 -15.04 -3.53 29.82
CA VAL A 122 -14.49 -4.63 30.64
C VAL A 122 -13.26 -5.21 29.95
N LEU A 123 -13.34 -5.44 28.63
CA LEU A 123 -12.23 -5.99 27.85
C LEU A 123 -11.05 -5.02 27.83
N VAL A 124 -11.31 -3.72 27.67
CA VAL A 124 -10.27 -2.67 27.69
C VAL A 124 -9.63 -2.55 29.07
N SER A 125 -10.43 -2.50 30.14
CA SER A 125 -9.92 -2.42 31.52
C SER A 125 -9.09 -3.65 31.88
N ALA A 126 -9.57 -4.85 31.53
CA ALA A 126 -8.83 -6.09 31.71
C ALA A 126 -7.51 -6.07 30.94
N PHE A 127 -7.54 -5.71 29.66
CA PHE A 127 -6.35 -5.65 28.82
C PHE A 127 -5.26 -4.74 29.40
N PHE A 128 -5.59 -3.52 29.83
CA PHE A 128 -4.59 -2.61 30.38
C PHE A 128 -4.10 -3.01 31.78
N ALA A 129 -4.94 -3.62 32.62
CA ALA A 129 -4.51 -4.19 33.90
C ALA A 129 -3.50 -5.33 33.68
N LEU A 130 -3.78 -6.25 32.73
CA LEU A 130 -2.86 -7.33 32.36
C LEU A 130 -1.58 -6.80 31.73
N LEU A 131 -1.68 -5.80 30.84
CA LEU A 131 -0.52 -5.18 30.20
C LEU A 131 0.43 -4.59 31.24
N ARG A 132 -0.10 -3.97 32.30
CA ARG A 132 0.69 -3.45 33.43
C ARG A 132 1.37 -4.58 34.21
N MET A 133 0.69 -5.70 34.46
CA MET A 133 1.28 -6.87 35.12
C MET A 133 2.40 -7.53 34.30
N LEU A 134 2.22 -7.57 32.96
CA LEU A 134 3.13 -8.22 32.02
C LEU A 134 4.34 -7.36 31.63
N ARG A 135 4.23 -6.03 31.75
CA ARG A 135 5.26 -5.06 31.33
C ARG A 135 6.70 -5.42 31.74
N PRO A 136 7.00 -5.87 32.98
CA PRO A 136 8.37 -6.20 33.36
C PRO A 136 8.94 -7.38 32.55
N HIS A 137 8.10 -8.36 32.18
CA HIS A 137 8.48 -9.49 31.32
C HIS A 137 8.75 -9.06 29.88
N LEU A 138 7.96 -8.13 29.33
CA LEU A 138 8.10 -7.64 27.96
C LEU A 138 9.40 -6.84 27.75
N ALA A 139 9.83 -6.11 28.78
CA ALA A 139 11.01 -5.25 28.74
C ALA A 139 12.29 -5.94 29.25
N GLY A 140 12.21 -6.73 30.32
CA GLY A 140 13.37 -7.36 30.96
C GLY A 140 13.79 -8.70 30.38
N GLY A 141 12.94 -9.37 29.60
CA GLY A 141 13.25 -10.61 28.90
C GLY A 141 13.54 -11.84 29.76
N GLN A 142 13.89 -11.77 31.04
CA GLN A 142 13.97 -12.94 31.92
C GLN A 142 13.75 -12.51 33.39
N PRO A 143 13.21 -13.40 34.25
CA PRO A 143 12.71 -14.74 33.95
C PRO A 143 11.23 -14.74 33.51
N GLY A 144 10.87 -15.47 32.44
CA GLY A 144 9.48 -15.74 32.05
C GLY A 144 9.27 -15.79 30.55
N LEU A 145 9.05 -14.63 29.91
CA LEU A 145 8.82 -14.53 28.46
C LEU A 145 10.07 -14.69 27.59
N GLY A 146 11.28 -14.71 28.16
CA GLY A 146 12.48 -14.95 27.37
C GLY A 146 12.64 -16.40 26.93
N SER A 147 12.01 -17.36 27.62
CA SER A 147 11.94 -18.74 27.15
C SER A 147 10.46 -19.12 26.99
N LEU A 148 9.95 -18.98 25.76
CA LEU A 148 8.53 -19.15 25.48
C LEU A 148 8.21 -20.63 25.18
N PRO A 149 7.27 -21.27 25.90
CA PRO A 149 6.80 -22.62 25.59
C PRO A 149 5.82 -22.60 24.40
N ALA A 150 6.30 -22.18 23.23
CA ALA A 150 5.48 -21.91 22.05
C ALA A 150 4.69 -23.12 21.55
N ALA A 151 5.23 -24.34 21.67
CA ALA A 151 4.52 -25.57 21.30
C ALA A 151 3.28 -25.80 22.20
N GLU A 152 3.42 -25.62 23.50
CA GLU A 152 2.32 -25.74 24.46
C GLU A 152 1.21 -24.73 24.18
N VAL A 153 1.60 -23.49 23.87
CA VAL A 153 0.64 -22.41 23.60
C VAL A 153 -0.03 -22.58 22.24
N PHE A 154 0.74 -22.75 21.15
CA PHE A 154 0.22 -22.63 19.78
C PHE A 154 -0.21 -23.97 19.16
N VAL A 155 0.46 -25.06 19.51
CA VAL A 155 0.25 -26.39 18.90
C VAL A 155 -0.75 -27.20 19.73
N TYR A 156 -0.51 -27.31 21.03
CA TYR A 156 -1.31 -28.14 21.93
C TYR A 156 -2.50 -27.39 22.53
N GLY A 157 -2.43 -26.05 22.64
CA GLY A 157 -3.47 -25.25 23.27
C GLY A 157 -3.55 -25.49 24.79
N ALA A 158 -2.41 -25.85 25.38
CA ALA A 158 -2.25 -26.13 26.81
C ALA A 158 -2.18 -24.85 27.65
N SER A 159 -2.28 -23.67 27.04
CA SER A 159 -2.40 -22.38 27.73
C SER A 159 -3.72 -22.20 28.50
N GLY A 160 -4.53 -23.24 28.73
CA GLY A 160 -5.83 -23.13 29.39
C GLY A 160 -6.92 -22.40 28.57
N LEU A 161 -6.57 -21.77 27.44
CA LEU A 161 -7.50 -21.15 26.49
C LEU A 161 -7.87 -22.09 25.31
N GLY A 162 -7.61 -23.39 25.43
CA GLY A 162 -7.75 -24.37 24.35
C GLY A 162 -9.10 -24.35 23.58
N THR A 163 -10.22 -24.07 24.27
CA THR A 163 -11.55 -23.96 23.64
C THR A 163 -11.69 -22.74 22.73
N VAL A 164 -10.94 -21.68 22.98
CA VAL A 164 -10.83 -20.48 22.13
C VAL A 164 -9.89 -20.78 20.95
N TYR A 165 -8.77 -21.47 21.22
CA TYR A 165 -7.70 -21.76 20.26
C TYR A 165 -8.11 -22.63 19.08
N SER A 166 -9.04 -23.56 19.28
CA SER A 166 -9.50 -24.50 18.25
C SER A 166 -10.12 -23.84 17.01
N GLU A 167 -10.68 -22.63 17.13
CA GLU A 167 -11.38 -21.93 16.06
C GLU A 167 -10.60 -20.74 15.48
N LEU A 168 -9.44 -20.41 16.05
CA LEU A 168 -8.66 -19.25 15.62
C LEU A 168 -7.82 -19.59 14.37
N PRO A 169 -7.79 -18.73 13.35
CA PRO A 169 -6.93 -18.93 12.19
C PRO A 169 -5.45 -18.83 12.59
N ARG A 170 -4.60 -19.61 11.91
CA ARG A 170 -3.13 -19.61 12.09
C ARG A 170 -2.46 -19.14 10.82
N LEU A 171 -1.21 -18.71 10.92
CA LEU A 171 -0.43 -18.25 9.76
C LEU A 171 -0.44 -19.25 8.61
N GLY A 172 -0.28 -20.55 8.91
CA GLY A 172 -0.30 -21.63 7.90
C GLY A 172 -1.68 -22.23 7.63
N GLY A 173 -2.75 -21.64 8.16
CA GLY A 173 -4.15 -22.07 7.96
C GLY A 173 -4.80 -22.74 9.17
N ASN A 174 -5.84 -23.54 8.90
CA ASN A 174 -6.63 -24.14 9.99
C ASN A 174 -5.81 -25.16 10.79
N LEU A 175 -6.00 -25.16 12.11
CA LEU A 175 -5.24 -26.02 13.03
C LEU A 175 -5.35 -27.51 12.71
N SER A 176 -6.53 -27.98 12.28
CA SER A 176 -6.76 -29.38 11.90
C SER A 176 -5.97 -29.79 10.64
N PHE A 177 -5.86 -28.88 9.67
CA PHE A 177 -5.07 -29.09 8.46
C PHE A 177 -3.58 -29.11 8.80
N LEU A 178 -3.11 -28.15 9.60
CA LEU A 178 -1.71 -28.07 10.00
C LEU A 178 -1.24 -29.33 10.73
N ARG A 179 -2.02 -29.82 11.71
CA ARG A 179 -1.72 -31.08 12.43
C ARG A 179 -1.56 -32.29 11.51
N LYS A 180 -2.13 -32.26 10.30
CA LYS A 180 -2.07 -33.36 9.34
C LYS A 180 -0.96 -33.17 8.31
N GLU A 181 -0.89 -31.99 7.70
CA GLU A 181 -0.02 -31.74 6.53
C GLU A 181 1.34 -31.12 6.92
N THR A 182 1.43 -30.45 8.07
CA THR A 182 2.65 -29.77 8.53
C THR A 182 2.92 -30.07 10.02
N PRO A 183 3.09 -31.34 10.42
CA PRO A 183 3.40 -31.67 11.81
C PRO A 183 4.70 -31.01 12.27
N VAL A 184 4.71 -30.47 13.49
CA VAL A 184 5.90 -29.84 14.08
C VAL A 184 6.92 -30.93 14.45
N PRO A 185 8.15 -30.90 13.92
CA PRO A 185 9.16 -31.88 14.26
C PRO A 185 9.67 -31.69 15.69
N ASP A 186 10.12 -32.76 16.34
CA ASP A 186 10.60 -32.73 17.73
C ASP A 186 11.71 -31.68 17.96
N ALA A 187 12.55 -31.43 16.96
CA ALA A 187 13.60 -30.42 17.00
C ALA A 187 13.08 -28.98 17.14
N GLU A 188 11.83 -28.71 16.74
CA GLU A 188 11.20 -27.39 16.86
C GLU A 188 10.29 -27.26 18.09
N LEU A 189 10.03 -28.34 18.83
CA LEU A 189 9.12 -28.36 20.00
C LEU A 189 9.71 -27.75 21.27
N GLY A 190 11.04 -27.55 21.34
CA GLY A 190 11.69 -26.93 22.50
C GLY A 190 11.23 -25.49 22.77
N GLU A 191 11.59 -24.94 23.93
CA GLU A 191 11.27 -23.54 24.24
C GLU A 191 11.94 -22.58 23.23
N VAL A 192 11.27 -21.46 22.94
CA VAL A 192 11.76 -20.42 22.01
C VAL A 192 12.40 -19.31 22.83
N GLU A 193 13.71 -19.16 22.69
CA GLU A 193 14.46 -18.06 23.29
C GLU A 193 14.14 -16.75 22.57
N VAL A 194 13.53 -15.81 23.29
CA VAL A 194 13.22 -14.46 22.81
C VAL A 194 14.22 -13.48 23.43
N PRO A 195 15.07 -12.82 22.62
CA PRO A 195 16.08 -11.89 23.13
C PRO A 195 15.45 -10.77 23.98
N PRO A 196 16.09 -10.32 25.09
CA PRO A 196 15.59 -9.24 25.93
C PRO A 196 15.59 -7.89 25.18
N PHE A 197 14.76 -6.94 25.65
CA PHE A 197 14.59 -5.64 24.98
C PHE A 197 15.76 -4.69 25.30
N SER A 198 16.29 -4.81 26.51
CA SER A 198 17.35 -3.98 27.06
C SER A 198 18.28 -4.83 27.94
N GLU A 199 19.59 -4.67 27.78
CA GLU A 199 20.59 -5.18 28.74
C GLU A 199 20.61 -4.37 30.04
N SER A 200 20.14 -3.11 29.99
CA SER A 200 20.05 -2.20 31.14
C SER A 200 18.79 -2.52 31.94
N GLU A 201 18.90 -3.56 32.75
CA GLU A 201 18.22 -3.77 34.03
C GLU A 201 16.99 -2.86 34.31
N LEU A 202 15.82 -3.20 33.76
CA LEU A 202 14.54 -2.95 34.43
C LEU A 202 14.37 -3.90 35.64
N ARG A 203 15.45 -4.10 36.42
CA ARG A 203 15.49 -4.95 37.62
C ARG A 203 14.66 -4.39 38.78
N GLY A 204 13.99 -3.24 38.61
CA GLY A 204 13.29 -2.52 39.67
C GLY A 204 11.77 -2.71 39.75
N GLU A 205 11.08 -3.11 38.66
CA GLU A 205 9.64 -3.36 38.70
C GLU A 205 9.40 -4.88 38.83
N GLY A 206 9.16 -5.36 40.04
CA GLY A 206 8.75 -6.75 40.25
C GLY A 206 7.42 -7.03 39.55
N SER A 207 7.39 -8.01 38.66
CA SER A 207 6.12 -8.51 38.12
C SER A 207 5.42 -9.39 39.15
N PRO A 208 4.10 -9.28 39.31
CA PRO A 208 3.34 -10.24 40.11
C PRO A 208 3.21 -11.60 39.43
N LEU A 209 3.51 -11.70 38.12
CA LEU A 209 3.34 -12.93 37.35
C LEU A 209 4.56 -13.84 37.47
N THR A 210 4.31 -15.12 37.70
CA THR A 210 5.32 -16.18 37.62
C THR A 210 5.72 -16.50 36.18
N MET A 211 6.77 -17.31 36.00
CA MET A 211 7.24 -17.73 34.67
C MET A 211 6.19 -18.52 33.88
N SER A 212 5.37 -19.33 34.55
CA SER A 212 4.31 -20.12 33.91
C SER A 212 3.06 -19.29 33.58
N GLU A 213 2.80 -18.22 34.33
CA GLU A 213 1.64 -17.36 34.15
C GLU A 213 1.83 -16.29 33.06
N ALA A 214 3.06 -15.80 32.87
CA ALA A 214 3.33 -14.75 31.90
C ALA A 214 2.93 -15.12 30.45
N PRO A 215 3.23 -16.34 29.93
CA PRO A 215 2.76 -16.79 28.62
C PRO A 215 1.24 -16.85 28.51
N PHE A 216 0.55 -17.31 29.57
CA PHE A 216 -0.91 -17.32 29.62
C PHE A 216 -1.48 -15.90 29.50
N VAL A 217 -0.92 -14.96 30.25
CA VAL A 217 -1.40 -13.56 30.25
C VAL A 217 -1.16 -12.90 28.90
N LEU A 218 0.00 -13.10 28.29
CA LEU A 218 0.31 -12.63 26.94
C LEU A 218 -0.73 -13.15 25.92
N ASP A 219 -1.08 -14.42 26.03
CA ASP A 219 -2.06 -15.07 25.18
C ASP A 219 -3.48 -14.49 25.40
N ALA A 220 -3.95 -14.47 26.64
CA ALA A 220 -5.23 -13.87 27.01
C ALA A 220 -5.35 -12.42 26.55
N MET A 221 -4.29 -11.61 26.71
CA MET A 221 -4.25 -10.24 26.22
C MET A 221 -4.41 -10.13 24.70
N SER A 222 -3.74 -11.01 23.95
CA SER A 222 -3.81 -11.01 22.49
C SER A 222 -5.22 -11.38 22.02
N VAL A 223 -5.87 -12.33 22.69
CA VAL A 223 -7.29 -12.67 22.46
C VAL A 223 -8.21 -11.49 22.82
N LEU A 224 -8.08 -10.91 24.01
CA LEU A 224 -8.89 -9.77 24.46
C LEU A 224 -8.76 -8.56 23.52
N TYR A 225 -7.55 -8.33 22.98
CA TYR A 225 -7.33 -7.27 22.01
C TYR A 225 -8.27 -7.40 20.81
N ASN A 226 -8.33 -8.60 20.25
CA ASN A 226 -9.13 -8.91 19.08
C ASN A 226 -10.63 -8.95 19.39
N LEU A 227 -11.02 -9.38 20.60
CA LEU A 227 -12.42 -9.44 21.02
C LEU A 227 -13.05 -8.06 21.23
N GLY A 228 -12.28 -7.01 21.55
CA GLY A 228 -12.86 -5.69 21.73
C GLY A 228 -11.92 -4.51 21.96
N VAL A 229 -10.64 -4.68 22.26
CA VAL A 229 -9.75 -3.51 22.40
C VAL A 229 -9.51 -2.84 21.05
N SER A 230 -9.38 -3.63 19.98
CA SER A 230 -9.21 -3.15 18.59
C SER A 230 -10.29 -2.15 18.18
N THR A 231 -11.54 -2.34 18.62
CA THR A 231 -12.63 -1.41 18.27
C THR A 231 -12.44 -0.02 18.86
N ASN A 232 -11.78 0.10 20.02
CA ASN A 232 -11.50 1.40 20.64
C ASN A 232 -10.35 2.12 19.92
N PHE A 233 -9.31 1.40 19.52
CA PHE A 233 -8.24 1.98 18.70
C PHE A 233 -8.74 2.39 17.31
N LYS A 234 -9.66 1.60 16.72
CA LYS A 234 -10.34 1.95 15.46
C LYS A 234 -11.22 3.19 15.64
N ALA A 235 -11.98 3.28 16.73
CA ALA A 235 -12.76 4.47 17.06
C ALA A 235 -11.87 5.71 17.27
N TYR A 236 -10.78 5.57 18.03
CA TYR A 236 -9.79 6.64 18.20
C TYR A 236 -9.22 7.11 16.86
N SER A 237 -8.77 6.18 16.01
CA SER A 237 -8.25 6.51 14.68
C SER A 237 -9.29 7.20 13.80
N TYR A 238 -10.55 6.79 13.89
CA TYR A 238 -11.67 7.40 13.16
C TYR A 238 -11.90 8.84 13.62
N HIS A 239 -12.02 9.09 14.93
CA HIS A 239 -12.21 10.43 15.47
C HIS A 239 -11.00 11.34 15.17
N GLN A 240 -9.79 10.82 15.26
CA GLN A 240 -8.59 11.57 14.90
C GLN A 240 -8.56 11.94 13.41
N GLN A 241 -8.99 11.05 12.51
CA GLN A 241 -9.08 11.35 11.08
C GLN A 241 -10.18 12.38 10.78
N ASN A 242 -11.34 12.26 11.42
CA ASN A 242 -12.43 13.22 11.28
C ASN A 242 -12.04 14.61 11.80
N GLN A 243 -11.35 14.67 12.94
CA GLN A 243 -10.81 15.92 13.49
C GLN A 243 -9.87 16.60 12.49
N LEU A 244 -8.90 15.87 11.92
CA LEU A 244 -7.98 16.41 10.91
C LEU A 244 -8.71 16.88 9.65
N GLN A 245 -9.72 16.14 9.20
CA GLN A 245 -10.53 16.54 8.05
C GLN A 245 -11.33 17.82 8.32
N ALA A 246 -11.99 17.90 9.49
CA ALA A 246 -12.74 19.08 9.91
C ALA A 246 -11.84 20.31 10.06
N LEU A 247 -10.63 20.13 10.61
CA LEU A 247 -9.62 21.18 10.70
C LEU A 247 -9.23 21.70 9.32
N GLN A 248 -8.94 20.81 8.37
CA GLN A 248 -8.60 21.20 7.00
C GLN A 248 -9.76 21.97 6.33
N GLN A 249 -10.99 21.52 6.51
CA GLN A 249 -12.19 22.19 5.97
C GLN A 249 -12.42 23.56 6.60
N LEU A 250 -12.20 23.69 7.90
CA LEU A 250 -12.27 24.96 8.62
C LEU A 250 -11.22 25.94 8.09
N GLU A 251 -9.96 25.53 7.99
CA GLU A 251 -8.88 26.36 7.45
C GLU A 251 -9.14 26.79 6.00
N ASP A 252 -9.61 25.87 5.14
CA ASP A 252 -9.95 26.17 3.76
C ASP A 252 -11.08 27.23 3.69
N THR A 253 -12.09 27.09 4.55
CA THR A 253 -13.23 28.02 4.64
C THR A 253 -12.78 29.39 5.16
N GLU A 254 -11.91 29.44 6.16
CA GLU A 254 -11.33 30.67 6.68
C GLU A 254 -10.44 31.37 5.64
N ARG A 255 -9.63 30.60 4.90
CA ARG A 255 -8.82 31.12 3.79
C ARG A 255 -9.71 31.73 2.71
N ARG A 256 -10.83 31.09 2.36
CA ARG A 256 -11.83 31.66 1.43
C ARG A 256 -12.45 32.94 1.97
N LEU A 257 -12.83 32.98 3.25
CA LEU A 257 -13.37 34.19 3.90
C LEU A 257 -12.37 35.35 3.89
N ARG A 258 -11.09 35.11 4.18
CA ARG A 258 -10.02 36.13 4.14
C ARG A 258 -9.81 36.68 2.72
N ARG A 259 -9.85 35.83 1.68
CA ARG A 259 -9.76 36.26 0.28
C ARG A 259 -11.01 37.03 -0.19
N SER A 260 -12.17 36.73 0.41
CA SER A 260 -13.48 37.22 -0.02
C SER A 260 -13.87 38.57 0.56
N SER A 261 -13.12 39.13 1.52
CA SER A 261 -13.51 40.33 2.28
C SER A 261 -13.54 41.63 1.46
N ALA A 262 -13.15 41.61 0.17
CA ALA A 262 -13.11 42.79 -0.70
C ALA A 262 -14.08 42.78 -1.90
N SER A 263 -14.77 41.66 -2.23
CA SER A 263 -15.37 41.51 -3.57
C SER A 263 -16.71 40.76 -3.70
N LEU A 264 -17.34 40.26 -2.63
CA LEU A 264 -18.46 39.31 -2.75
C LEU A 264 -19.80 39.80 -2.15
N SER A 265 -20.90 39.27 -2.69
CA SER A 265 -22.27 39.58 -2.28
C SER A 265 -22.54 39.16 -0.82
N GLY A 266 -23.38 39.92 -0.11
CA GLY A 266 -23.65 39.71 1.32
C GLY A 266 -24.23 38.33 1.68
N GLN A 267 -24.93 37.68 0.75
CA GLN A 267 -25.49 36.34 0.95
C GLN A 267 -24.41 35.25 0.98
N TRP A 268 -23.41 35.32 0.09
CA TRP A 268 -22.34 34.33 0.02
C TRP A 268 -21.40 34.42 1.22
N SER A 269 -21.13 35.65 1.70
CA SER A 269 -20.39 35.88 2.95
C SER A 269 -21.11 35.30 4.17
N ARG A 270 -22.45 35.41 4.22
CA ARG A 270 -23.26 34.82 5.30
C ARG A 270 -23.18 33.30 5.29
N HIS A 271 -23.37 32.68 4.12
CA HIS A 271 -23.27 31.23 3.97
C HIS A 271 -21.90 30.70 4.42
N LEU A 272 -20.80 31.31 3.98
CA LEU A 272 -19.45 30.92 4.41
C LEU A 272 -19.24 31.05 5.93
N LYS A 273 -19.83 32.06 6.58
CA LYS A 273 -19.75 32.20 8.05
C LYS A 273 -20.53 31.11 8.78
N GLU A 274 -21.70 30.74 8.27
CA GLU A 274 -22.50 29.62 8.79
C GLU A 274 -21.74 28.30 8.61
N THR A 275 -21.19 28.02 7.42
CA THR A 275 -20.35 26.84 7.17
C THR A 275 -19.13 26.80 8.07
N ARG A 276 -18.46 27.93 8.29
CA ARG A 276 -17.34 28.02 9.24
C ARG A 276 -17.77 27.65 10.66
N SER A 277 -18.96 28.06 11.10
CA SER A 277 -19.48 27.70 12.42
C SER A 277 -19.67 26.20 12.57
N VAL A 278 -20.24 25.54 11.55
CA VAL A 278 -20.45 24.08 11.55
C VAL A 278 -19.11 23.35 11.64
N PHE A 279 -18.14 23.71 10.78
CA PHE A 279 -16.81 23.06 10.84
C PHE A 279 -16.07 23.35 12.15
N PHE A 280 -16.29 24.53 12.76
CA PHE A 280 -15.74 24.82 14.07
C PHE A 280 -16.33 23.89 15.15
N ASP A 281 -17.65 23.69 15.17
CA ASP A 281 -18.31 22.78 16.09
C ASP A 281 -17.83 21.33 15.88
N ASP A 282 -17.67 20.89 14.63
CA ASP A 282 -17.13 19.57 14.27
C ASP A 282 -15.69 19.39 14.77
N VAL A 283 -14.84 20.42 14.67
CA VAL A 283 -13.48 20.40 15.22
C VAL A 283 -13.51 20.30 16.74
N VAL A 284 -14.35 21.10 17.41
CA VAL A 284 -14.48 21.08 18.88
C VAL A 284 -14.90 19.69 19.35
N GLU A 285 -15.92 19.09 18.73
CA GLU A 285 -16.36 17.74 19.05
C GLU A 285 -15.24 16.71 18.78
N GLY A 286 -14.58 16.82 17.62
CA GLY A 286 -13.45 15.97 17.24
C GLY A 286 -12.31 16.00 18.28
N VAL A 287 -11.90 17.19 18.71
CA VAL A 287 -10.84 17.37 19.74
C VAL A 287 -11.25 16.70 21.04
N ARG A 288 -12.50 16.86 21.50
CA ARG A 288 -12.98 16.24 22.75
C ARG A 288 -12.90 14.72 22.69
N TYR A 289 -13.37 14.10 21.61
CA TYR A 289 -13.28 12.64 21.45
C TYR A 289 -11.85 12.15 21.36
N THR A 290 -11.01 12.79 20.55
CA THR A 290 -9.58 12.41 20.41
C THR A 290 -8.87 12.50 21.76
N THR A 291 -9.09 13.58 22.51
CA THR A 291 -8.51 13.80 23.85
C THR A 291 -8.98 12.75 24.85
N TRP A 292 -10.28 12.43 24.85
CA TRP A 292 -10.84 11.38 25.71
C TRP A 292 -10.16 10.03 25.46
N TYR A 293 -10.05 9.62 24.19
CA TYR A 293 -9.37 8.38 23.83
C TYR A 293 -7.88 8.40 24.16
N GLU A 294 -7.19 9.54 24.02
CA GLU A 294 -5.79 9.67 24.41
C GLU A 294 -5.59 9.43 25.90
N VAL A 295 -6.39 10.05 26.76
CA VAL A 295 -6.35 9.81 28.21
C VAL A 295 -6.68 8.35 28.53
N MET A 296 -7.70 7.79 27.88
CA MET A 296 -8.22 6.45 28.20
C MET A 296 -7.38 5.29 27.63
N LEU A 297 -6.65 5.48 26.54
CA LEU A 297 -5.93 4.41 25.85
C LEU A 297 -4.41 4.65 25.78
N LEU A 298 -3.98 5.90 25.80
CA LEU A 298 -2.61 6.31 25.45
C LEU A 298 -1.98 7.23 26.52
N SER A 299 -2.32 7.02 27.80
CA SER A 299 -1.53 7.61 28.88
C SER A 299 -0.06 7.18 28.78
N GLN A 300 0.86 7.97 29.36
CA GLN A 300 2.31 7.73 29.20
C GLN A 300 2.73 6.28 29.54
N THR A 301 2.25 5.72 30.64
CA THR A 301 2.55 4.34 31.06
C THR A 301 1.97 3.29 30.12
N LYS A 302 0.77 3.53 29.57
CA LYS A 302 0.15 2.65 28.57
C LYS A 302 0.89 2.70 27.24
N ARG A 303 1.29 3.89 26.77
CA ARG A 303 2.09 4.05 25.53
C ARG A 303 3.36 3.21 25.63
N GLN A 304 4.07 3.32 26.76
CA GLN A 304 5.28 2.54 27.00
C GLN A 304 5.02 1.04 27.04
N SER A 305 4.00 0.61 27.78
CA SER A 305 3.70 -0.82 27.91
C SER A 305 3.22 -1.42 26.59
N LEU A 306 2.37 -0.71 25.84
CA LEU A 306 1.92 -1.10 24.50
C LEU A 306 3.09 -1.18 23.52
N PHE A 307 4.02 -0.22 23.59
CA PHE A 307 5.20 -0.23 22.74
C PHE A 307 6.10 -1.43 23.05
N HIS A 308 6.35 -1.74 24.32
CA HIS A 308 7.08 -2.95 24.72
C HIS A 308 6.35 -4.23 24.28
N PHE A 309 5.01 -4.26 24.33
CA PHE A 309 4.22 -5.37 23.79
C PHE A 309 4.46 -5.53 22.28
N CYS A 310 4.35 -4.46 21.50
CA CYS A 310 4.59 -4.51 20.05
C CYS A 310 6.01 -4.97 19.70
N ALA A 311 7.02 -4.43 20.41
CA ALA A 311 8.43 -4.79 20.21
C ALA A 311 8.72 -6.24 20.61
N TYR A 312 8.17 -6.70 21.75
CA TYR A 312 8.29 -8.09 22.19
C TYR A 312 7.63 -9.05 21.20
N VAL A 313 6.38 -8.80 20.80
CA VAL A 313 5.69 -9.68 19.83
C VAL A 313 6.44 -9.71 18.50
N SER A 314 7.00 -8.59 18.04
CA SER A 314 7.81 -8.56 16.81
C SER A 314 9.07 -9.43 16.92
N ARG A 315 9.81 -9.35 18.03
CA ARG A 315 10.97 -10.23 18.31
C ARG A 315 10.57 -11.69 18.42
N MET A 316 9.51 -11.99 19.17
CA MET A 316 8.97 -13.33 19.31
C MET A 316 8.62 -13.93 17.94
N LEU A 317 7.97 -13.16 17.06
CA LEU A 317 7.62 -13.59 15.71
C LEU A 317 8.84 -13.76 14.81
N LEU A 318 9.88 -12.94 14.96
CA LEU A 318 11.15 -13.11 14.26
C LEU A 318 11.86 -14.42 14.66
N GLU A 319 11.88 -14.75 15.94
CA GLU A 319 12.45 -16.00 16.44
C GLU A 319 11.64 -17.23 16.02
N LEU A 320 10.32 -17.15 16.13
CA LEU A 320 9.42 -18.18 15.61
C LEU A 320 9.57 -18.36 14.10
N GLY A 321 9.76 -17.27 13.35
CA GLY A 321 9.98 -17.29 11.90
C GLY A 321 11.20 -18.11 11.47
N ARG A 322 12.16 -18.37 12.37
CA ARG A 322 13.31 -19.27 12.12
C ARG A 322 12.95 -20.75 12.22
N ARG A 323 11.82 -21.10 12.83
CA ARG A 323 11.30 -22.47 12.97
C ARG A 323 10.21 -22.71 11.92
N GLN A 324 10.48 -23.60 10.96
CA GLN A 324 9.71 -23.69 9.73
C GLN A 324 8.26 -24.12 9.99
N ALA A 325 8.08 -25.24 10.69
CA ALA A 325 6.75 -25.78 10.96
C ALA A 325 6.05 -25.03 12.09
N LEU A 326 6.76 -24.73 13.18
CA LEU A 326 6.16 -24.08 14.36
C LEU A 326 5.59 -22.69 14.03
N PHE A 327 6.24 -21.91 13.16
CA PHE A 327 5.73 -20.60 12.75
C PHE A 327 4.32 -20.66 12.15
N CYS A 328 4.03 -21.71 11.38
CA CYS A 328 2.72 -21.92 10.76
C CYS A 328 1.58 -22.06 11.79
N TYR A 329 1.88 -22.46 13.02
CA TYR A 329 0.91 -22.66 14.10
C TYR A 329 0.59 -21.39 14.89
N VAL A 330 1.33 -20.30 14.67
CA VAL A 330 1.11 -19.04 15.38
C VAL A 330 -0.28 -18.49 15.01
N PRO A 331 -1.13 -18.12 15.99
CA PRO A 331 -2.40 -17.48 15.70
C PRO A 331 -2.23 -16.10 15.03
N GLU A 332 -3.01 -15.82 13.99
CA GLU A 332 -2.95 -14.53 13.25
C GLU A 332 -3.18 -13.32 14.14
N LEU A 333 -3.95 -13.52 15.22
CA LEU A 333 -4.32 -12.50 16.20
C LEU A 333 -3.11 -11.81 16.86
N TYR A 334 -1.94 -12.45 16.92
CA TYR A 334 -0.72 -11.86 17.47
C TYR A 334 -0.20 -10.75 16.56
N ILE A 335 -0.22 -10.98 15.25
CA ILE A 335 0.16 -10.00 14.23
C ILE A 335 -0.87 -8.86 14.23
N HIS A 336 -2.17 -9.18 14.26
CA HIS A 336 -3.21 -8.16 14.33
C HIS A 336 -3.04 -7.25 15.56
N ALA A 337 -2.90 -7.84 16.74
CA ALA A 337 -2.78 -7.08 17.98
C ALA A 337 -1.54 -6.19 17.99
N SER A 338 -0.38 -6.70 17.57
CA SER A 338 0.88 -5.93 17.58
C SER A 338 0.88 -4.82 16.54
N VAL A 339 0.45 -5.10 15.31
CA VAL A 339 0.44 -4.12 14.21
C VAL A 339 -0.60 -3.03 14.46
N GLU A 340 -1.84 -3.37 14.83
CA GLU A 340 -2.88 -2.37 15.13
C GLU A 340 -2.52 -1.52 16.36
N ALA A 341 -1.95 -2.12 17.42
CA ALA A 341 -1.48 -1.37 18.58
C ALA A 341 -0.32 -0.43 18.24
N PHE A 342 0.65 -0.88 17.43
CA PHE A 342 1.74 -0.03 16.99
C PHE A 342 1.24 1.12 16.11
N HIS A 343 0.23 0.86 15.28
CA HIS A 343 -0.43 1.92 14.52
C HIS A 343 -1.04 2.98 15.44
N ALA A 344 -1.68 2.63 16.56
CA ALA A 344 -2.18 3.62 17.50
C ALA A 344 -1.06 4.51 18.09
N LEU A 345 0.15 3.95 18.26
CA LEU A 345 1.30 4.66 18.82
C LEU A 345 2.10 5.49 17.81
N ARG A 346 2.06 5.14 16.51
CA ARG A 346 2.94 5.70 15.47
C ARG A 346 2.85 7.23 15.27
N ARG A 347 1.85 7.90 15.85
CA ARG A 347 1.65 9.36 15.74
C ARG A 347 2.13 10.13 16.98
N GLN A 348 2.41 9.45 18.09
CA GLN A 348 2.58 10.08 19.41
C GLN A 348 3.94 10.78 19.61
N GLY A 349 4.92 10.58 18.73
CA GLY A 349 6.27 11.15 18.87
C GLY A 349 7.09 10.45 19.97
N ASP A 350 6.57 10.48 21.18
CA ASP A 350 7.07 9.88 22.42
C ASP A 350 6.34 8.57 22.75
N TYR A 351 7.09 7.50 22.97
CA TYR A 351 6.57 6.19 23.35
C TYR A 351 6.56 5.95 24.87
N GLY A 352 6.95 6.94 25.67
CA GLY A 352 7.07 6.81 27.13
C GLY A 352 8.30 5.99 27.56
N CYS A 353 9.28 5.78 26.68
CA CYS A 353 10.57 5.14 26.96
C CYS A 353 11.73 5.99 26.40
N PRO A 354 12.98 5.77 26.85
CA PRO A 354 14.14 6.45 26.30
C PRO A 354 14.27 6.26 24.78
N ASP A 355 14.79 7.27 24.07
CA ASP A 355 14.91 7.24 22.60
C ASP A 355 15.70 6.04 22.07
N SER A 356 16.70 5.57 22.82
CA SER A 356 17.49 4.39 22.44
C SER A 356 16.67 3.09 22.50
N GLU A 357 15.77 2.96 23.47
CA GLU A 357 14.83 1.85 23.58
C GLU A 357 13.76 1.95 22.48
N ALA A 358 13.21 3.14 22.28
CA ALA A 358 12.27 3.41 21.18
C ALA A 358 12.89 3.05 19.82
N ALA A 359 14.14 3.43 19.57
CA ALA A 359 14.84 3.09 18.33
C ALA A 359 14.94 1.57 18.15
N ARG A 360 15.36 0.81 19.17
CA ARG A 360 15.45 -0.66 19.09
C ARG A 360 14.10 -1.32 18.81
N GLY A 361 13.06 -0.95 19.55
CA GLY A 361 11.73 -1.54 19.32
C GLY A 361 11.16 -1.20 17.95
N ILE A 362 11.44 -0.02 17.40
CA ILE A 362 11.10 0.32 16.02
C ILE A 362 11.88 -0.58 15.04
N GLN A 363 13.17 -0.84 15.29
CA GLN A 363 13.95 -1.77 14.47
C GLN A 363 13.37 -3.18 14.48
N ASP A 364 12.91 -3.69 15.64
CA ASP A 364 12.26 -4.99 15.75
C ASP A 364 10.99 -5.05 14.89
N VAL A 365 10.13 -4.03 15.00
CA VAL A 365 8.88 -3.93 14.24
C VAL A 365 9.17 -3.86 12.74
N ILE A 366 10.10 -3.01 12.30
CA ILE A 366 10.48 -2.88 10.89
C ILE A 366 11.03 -4.20 10.36
N THR A 367 11.95 -4.84 11.09
CA THR A 367 12.54 -6.13 10.70
C THR A 367 11.45 -7.19 10.54
N PHE A 368 10.49 -7.25 11.47
CA PHE A 368 9.35 -8.15 11.38
C PHE A 368 8.50 -7.88 10.13
N LEU A 369 8.09 -6.63 9.90
CA LEU A 369 7.25 -6.25 8.75
C LEU A 369 7.92 -6.63 7.42
N VAL A 370 9.19 -6.25 7.24
CA VAL A 370 9.96 -6.53 6.01
C VAL A 370 10.17 -8.03 5.81
N SER A 371 10.45 -8.75 6.88
CA SER A 371 10.78 -10.18 6.81
C SER A 371 9.57 -11.08 6.56
N HIS A 372 8.33 -10.60 6.75
CA HIS A 372 7.16 -11.47 6.73
C HIS A 372 6.04 -11.06 5.76
N PHE A 373 6.03 -9.85 5.18
CA PHE A 373 4.96 -9.47 4.23
C PHE A 373 4.88 -10.37 2.98
N ALA A 374 6.03 -10.90 2.56
CA ALA A 374 6.16 -11.82 1.42
C ALA A 374 6.36 -13.29 1.84
N ASP A 375 6.26 -13.63 3.14
CA ASP A 375 6.49 -15.00 3.62
C ASP A 375 5.38 -15.93 3.11
N THR A 376 5.77 -17.04 2.48
CA THR A 376 4.84 -18.01 1.90
C THR A 376 4.08 -18.82 2.95
N ARG A 377 4.60 -18.88 4.18
CA ARG A 377 3.96 -19.56 5.32
C ARG A 377 2.81 -18.77 5.90
N VAL A 378 2.75 -17.45 5.66
CA VAL A 378 1.58 -16.63 5.94
C VAL A 378 0.62 -16.80 4.77
N ILE A 379 -0.42 -17.63 4.93
CA ILE A 379 -1.32 -17.96 3.82
C ILE A 379 -2.44 -16.93 3.65
N ASP A 380 -2.85 -16.27 4.74
CA ASP A 380 -3.93 -15.28 4.68
C ASP A 380 -3.47 -14.02 3.93
N PRO A 381 -4.08 -13.72 2.77
CA PRO A 381 -3.71 -12.54 2.00
C PRO A 381 -4.09 -11.22 2.67
N SER A 382 -5.11 -11.23 3.54
CA SER A 382 -5.52 -10.01 4.26
C SER A 382 -4.44 -9.59 5.26
N LEU A 383 -3.75 -10.56 5.86
CA LEU A 383 -2.61 -10.31 6.72
C LEU A 383 -1.40 -9.76 5.95
N LYS A 384 -1.13 -10.27 4.74
CA LYS A 384 -0.08 -9.71 3.87
C LYS A 384 -0.38 -8.26 3.47
N ASP A 385 -1.62 -7.97 3.09
CA ASP A 385 -2.04 -6.59 2.82
C ASP A 385 -1.86 -5.73 4.07
N MET A 386 -2.26 -6.18 5.26
CA MET A 386 -2.05 -5.45 6.51
C MET A 386 -0.56 -5.10 6.74
N LEU A 387 0.36 -6.05 6.51
CA LEU A 387 1.80 -5.81 6.68
C LEU A 387 2.32 -4.79 5.65
N LEU A 388 1.91 -4.90 4.38
CA LEU A 388 2.25 -3.95 3.34
C LEU A 388 1.68 -2.54 3.62
N GLN A 389 0.41 -2.45 4.01
CA GLN A 389 -0.22 -1.20 4.43
C GLN A 389 0.51 -0.61 5.63
N SER A 390 0.99 -1.45 6.56
CA SER A 390 1.78 -0.99 7.69
C SER A 390 3.06 -0.29 7.24
N ILE A 391 3.84 -0.92 6.36
CA ILE A 391 5.04 -0.33 5.75
C ILE A 391 4.69 0.99 5.04
N SER A 392 3.67 0.96 4.18
CA SER A 392 3.16 2.12 3.43
C SER A 392 2.76 3.30 4.34
N MET A 393 2.16 3.01 5.50
CA MET A 393 1.75 4.02 6.49
C MET A 393 2.92 4.58 7.29
N LEU A 394 3.91 3.76 7.64
CA LEU A 394 5.09 4.22 8.38
C LEU A 394 5.96 5.13 7.51
N LEU A 395 6.16 4.80 6.23
CA LEU A 395 6.94 5.60 5.28
C LEU A 395 6.35 6.99 4.97
N GLN A 396 5.21 7.35 5.56
CA GLN A 396 4.66 8.72 5.50
C GLN A 396 5.34 9.69 6.46
N TYR A 397 6.12 9.18 7.43
CA TYR A 397 6.77 10.00 8.45
C TYR A 397 8.29 9.89 8.31
N ARG A 398 8.99 11.04 8.33
CA ARG A 398 10.45 11.11 8.17
C ARG A 398 11.20 10.22 9.16
N ARG A 399 10.80 10.25 10.44
CA ARG A 399 11.40 9.41 11.50
C ARG A 399 11.41 7.91 11.17
N PHE A 400 10.38 7.42 10.46
CA PHE A 400 10.33 6.02 10.08
C PHE A 400 11.11 5.77 8.81
N VAL A 401 11.13 6.70 7.84
CA VAL A 401 12.05 6.61 6.69
C VAL A 401 13.49 6.43 7.19
N ASP A 402 13.93 7.26 8.14
CA ASP A 402 15.27 7.15 8.75
C ASP A 402 15.48 5.80 9.45
N ALA A 403 14.45 5.30 10.15
CA ALA A 403 14.52 4.00 10.80
C ALA A 403 14.59 2.83 9.81
N PHE A 404 13.88 2.90 8.68
CA PHE A 404 13.97 1.94 7.58
C PHE A 404 15.37 1.99 6.94
N GLU A 405 15.93 3.18 6.71
CA GLU A 405 17.29 3.34 6.17
C GLU A 405 18.37 2.77 7.10
N ALA A 406 18.20 2.90 8.42
CA ALA A 406 19.11 2.33 9.40
C ALA A 406 18.97 0.80 9.56
N ASN A 407 17.83 0.23 9.17
CA ASN A 407 17.54 -1.19 9.36
C ASN A 407 18.30 -2.06 8.34
N GLU A 408 19.05 -3.05 8.84
CA GLU A 408 19.84 -3.96 7.98
C GLU A 408 18.97 -4.87 7.11
N ALA A 409 17.93 -5.48 7.69
CA ALA A 409 17.03 -6.36 6.94
C ALA A 409 16.23 -5.60 5.87
N ALA A 410 15.82 -4.35 6.16
CA ALA A 410 15.15 -3.49 5.20
C ALA A 410 16.05 -3.19 4.01
N ARG A 411 17.29 -2.73 4.24
CA ARG A 411 18.25 -2.47 3.14
C ARG A 411 18.54 -3.73 2.32
N ALA A 412 18.69 -4.87 2.98
CA ALA A 412 19.06 -6.12 2.33
C ALA A 412 17.91 -6.77 1.54
N GLN A 413 16.65 -6.68 2.00
CA GLN A 413 15.58 -7.56 1.50
C GLN A 413 14.30 -6.83 1.10
N LEU A 414 14.03 -5.61 1.58
CA LEU A 414 12.74 -4.94 1.32
C LEU A 414 12.50 -4.78 -0.17
N MET A 415 13.50 -4.31 -0.90
CA MET A 415 13.34 -4.00 -2.31
C MET A 415 13.10 -5.23 -3.16
N GLN A 416 13.94 -6.26 -3.03
CA GLN A 416 13.78 -7.53 -3.74
C GLN A 416 12.40 -8.14 -3.50
N ARG A 417 11.98 -8.23 -2.23
CA ARG A 417 10.68 -8.80 -1.87
C ARG A 417 9.49 -7.97 -2.39
N LEU A 418 9.62 -6.64 -2.50
CA LEU A 418 8.58 -5.79 -3.10
C LEU A 418 8.45 -6.08 -4.60
N LEU A 419 9.57 -6.21 -5.32
CA LEU A 419 9.57 -6.54 -6.75
C LEU A 419 8.93 -7.91 -6.99
N ASP A 420 9.27 -8.91 -6.16
CA ASP A 420 8.69 -10.25 -6.23
C ASP A 420 7.19 -10.28 -5.92
N SER A 421 6.76 -9.45 -4.96
CA SER A 421 5.36 -9.35 -4.52
C SER A 421 4.50 -8.46 -5.43
N PHE A 422 5.07 -7.86 -6.48
CA PHE A 422 4.30 -7.07 -7.44
C PHE A 422 3.52 -8.00 -8.39
N ASP A 423 2.30 -8.33 -7.99
CA ASP A 423 1.38 -9.20 -8.72
C ASP A 423 -0.03 -8.58 -8.83
N ASN A 424 -0.96 -9.29 -9.49
CA ASN A 424 -2.34 -8.83 -9.68
C ASN A 424 -3.10 -8.56 -8.37
N LYS A 425 -2.61 -9.06 -7.24
CA LYS A 425 -3.26 -8.96 -5.93
C LYS A 425 -2.73 -7.81 -5.09
N PHE A 426 -1.41 -7.61 -5.08
CA PHE A 426 -0.73 -6.68 -4.19
C PHE A 426 -0.09 -5.49 -4.91
N TRP A 427 -0.27 -5.32 -6.22
CA TRP A 427 0.34 -4.20 -6.95
C TRP A 427 0.00 -2.81 -6.40
N VAL A 428 -1.21 -2.59 -5.86
CA VAL A 428 -1.61 -1.29 -5.27
C VAL A 428 -0.80 -0.95 -4.02
N PRO A 429 -0.78 -1.79 -2.95
CA PRO A 429 0.06 -1.52 -1.80
C PRO A 429 1.55 -1.46 -2.14
N VAL A 430 2.05 -2.35 -3.02
CA VAL A 430 3.46 -2.38 -3.41
C VAL A 430 3.86 -1.11 -4.18
N SER A 431 3.07 -0.68 -5.17
CA SER A 431 3.32 0.57 -5.90
C SER A 431 3.32 1.78 -4.97
N ALA A 432 2.42 1.83 -3.99
CA ALA A 432 2.38 2.90 -2.99
C ALA A 432 3.65 2.93 -2.12
N ILE A 433 4.24 1.79 -1.78
CA ILE A 433 5.51 1.71 -1.05
C ILE A 433 6.67 2.14 -1.96
N LEU A 434 6.77 1.58 -3.17
CA LEU A 434 7.81 1.92 -4.15
C LEU A 434 7.82 3.43 -4.40
N LEU A 435 6.66 4.04 -4.65
CA LEU A 435 6.53 5.48 -4.88
C LEU A 435 6.90 6.36 -3.70
N ARG A 436 7.00 5.82 -2.48
CA ARG A 436 7.53 6.54 -1.31
C ARG A 436 9.05 6.40 -1.22
N LEU A 437 9.57 5.21 -1.49
CA LEU A 437 11.00 4.92 -1.45
C LEU A 437 11.77 5.61 -2.60
N ILE A 438 11.18 5.64 -3.81
CA ILE A 438 11.81 6.20 -5.01
C ILE A 438 11.50 7.70 -5.24
N ARG A 439 10.92 8.40 -4.25
CA ARG A 439 10.61 9.84 -4.35
C ARG A 439 11.85 10.68 -4.63
N GLY A 440 11.63 11.84 -5.23
CA GLY A 440 12.68 12.85 -5.44
C GLY A 440 13.37 12.78 -6.79
N ARG A 441 12.92 11.92 -7.71
CA ARG A 441 13.36 11.87 -9.12
C ARG A 441 12.19 11.93 -10.09
N GLY A 442 12.45 12.35 -11.32
CA GLY A 442 11.46 12.49 -12.38
C GLY A 442 11.06 13.94 -12.66
N PHE A 443 10.51 14.17 -13.85
CA PHE A 443 10.08 15.45 -14.39
C PHE A 443 8.76 15.94 -13.75
N GLY A 444 8.65 17.24 -13.48
CA GLY A 444 7.49 17.85 -12.85
C GLY A 444 7.38 17.55 -11.34
N ARG A 445 8.50 17.38 -10.62
CA ARG A 445 8.50 17.26 -9.15
C ARG A 445 8.96 18.56 -8.49
N PRO A 446 8.19 19.13 -7.53
CA PRO A 446 8.54 20.38 -6.88
C PRO A 446 9.72 20.27 -5.91
N ALA A 447 10.43 21.39 -5.72
CA ALA A 447 11.53 21.55 -4.78
C ALA A 447 11.07 21.69 -3.30
N ALA A 448 11.94 21.21 -2.40
CA ALA A 448 11.89 21.27 -0.92
C ALA A 448 10.96 20.28 -0.18
N LYS A 449 9.64 20.49 -0.11
CA LYS A 449 8.78 19.75 0.85
C LYS A 449 8.56 18.27 0.51
N VAL A 450 8.71 17.91 -0.77
CA VAL A 450 8.61 16.52 -1.26
C VAL A 450 9.93 15.75 -1.09
N LEU A 451 11.07 16.46 -1.01
CA LEU A 451 12.40 15.86 -0.84
C LEU A 451 12.68 15.39 0.59
N GLU A 452 11.96 15.92 1.59
CA GLU A 452 12.16 15.52 3.00
C GLU A 452 11.90 14.03 3.25
N LEU A 453 11.08 13.37 2.43
CA LEU A 453 10.77 11.94 2.54
C LEU A 453 11.44 11.07 1.47
N ALA A 454 12.33 11.64 0.64
CA ALA A 454 13.07 10.87 -0.35
C ALA A 454 14.17 10.05 0.33
N SER A 455 14.38 8.82 -0.15
CA SER A 455 15.44 7.93 0.36
C SER A 455 16.44 7.61 -0.75
N SER A 456 17.64 8.18 -0.68
CA SER A 456 18.72 7.78 -1.60
C SER A 456 19.16 6.34 -1.35
N VAL A 457 19.12 5.89 -0.10
CA VAL A 457 19.48 4.51 0.31
C VAL A 457 18.60 3.49 -0.41
N PHE A 458 17.29 3.65 -0.39
CA PHE A 458 16.40 2.69 -1.07
C PHE A 458 16.38 2.85 -2.59
N GLN A 459 16.77 4.01 -3.14
CA GLN A 459 17.06 4.15 -4.58
C GLN A 459 18.31 3.34 -4.96
N ASP A 460 19.35 3.32 -4.12
CA ASP A 460 20.52 2.46 -4.30
C ASP A 460 20.14 0.97 -4.21
N CYS A 461 19.36 0.58 -3.20
CA CYS A 461 18.86 -0.79 -3.06
C CYS A 461 18.00 -1.23 -4.26
N PHE A 462 17.24 -0.32 -4.89
CA PHE A 462 16.51 -0.61 -6.14
C PHE A 462 17.45 -0.96 -7.28
N ARG A 463 18.53 -0.17 -7.46
CA ARG A 463 19.54 -0.47 -8.47
C ARG A 463 20.26 -1.77 -8.19
N GLU A 464 20.60 -2.06 -6.93
CA GLU A 464 21.23 -3.32 -6.54
C GLU A 464 20.32 -4.52 -6.81
N ALA A 465 19.06 -4.48 -6.38
CA ALA A 465 18.09 -5.55 -6.62
C ALA A 465 17.91 -5.83 -8.14
N SER A 466 17.87 -4.79 -8.97
CA SER A 466 17.78 -4.95 -10.44
C SER A 466 19.00 -5.62 -11.08
N ARG A 467 20.17 -5.56 -10.42
CA ARG A 467 21.43 -6.16 -10.88
C ARG A 467 21.63 -7.56 -10.34
N GLU A 468 21.17 -7.83 -9.13
CA GLU A 468 21.31 -9.14 -8.47
C GLU A 468 20.45 -10.23 -9.13
N ASP A 469 19.21 -9.90 -9.48
CA ASP A 469 18.29 -10.80 -10.19
C ASP A 469 17.63 -10.11 -11.41
N PRO A 470 18.34 -10.06 -12.55
CA PRO A 470 17.82 -9.47 -13.78
C PRO A 470 16.52 -10.12 -14.30
N ASP A 471 16.35 -11.42 -14.09
CA ASP A 471 15.19 -12.17 -14.60
C ASP A 471 13.94 -11.84 -13.77
N ALA A 472 14.06 -11.82 -12.44
CA ALA A 472 12.99 -11.35 -11.55
C ALA A 472 12.63 -9.89 -11.82
N PHE A 473 13.64 -9.02 -12.03
CA PHE A 473 13.43 -7.63 -12.40
C PHE A 473 12.68 -7.48 -13.74
N ASN A 474 13.04 -8.30 -14.74
CA ASN A 474 12.33 -8.33 -16.03
C ASN A 474 10.85 -8.71 -15.84
N ALA A 475 10.58 -9.73 -15.02
CA ALA A 475 9.23 -10.19 -14.74
C ALA A 475 8.41 -9.09 -14.02
N PHE A 476 9.01 -8.39 -13.06
CA PHE A 476 8.44 -7.20 -12.43
C PHE A 476 8.11 -6.13 -13.47
N LEU A 477 9.07 -5.75 -14.32
CA LEU A 477 8.88 -4.68 -15.30
C LEU A 477 7.79 -5.02 -16.32
N GLN A 478 7.72 -6.27 -16.79
CA GLN A 478 6.65 -6.72 -17.68
C GLN A 478 5.28 -6.66 -17.00
N ARG A 479 5.17 -7.06 -15.72
CA ARG A 479 3.93 -6.93 -14.95
C ARG A 479 3.55 -5.46 -14.75
N LEU A 480 4.51 -4.58 -14.45
CA LEU A 480 4.30 -3.14 -14.32
C LEU A 480 3.71 -2.53 -15.59
N LEU A 481 4.32 -2.81 -16.75
CA LEU A 481 3.84 -2.32 -18.04
C LEU A 481 2.44 -2.87 -18.36
N ASN A 482 2.19 -4.15 -18.09
CA ASN A 482 0.87 -4.76 -18.32
C ASN A 482 -0.22 -4.14 -17.44
N ILE A 483 0.06 -3.94 -16.14
CA ILE A 483 -0.89 -3.34 -15.20
C ILE A 483 -1.11 -1.86 -15.55
N LEU A 484 -0.06 -1.14 -15.97
CA LEU A 484 -0.20 0.23 -16.45
C LEU A 484 -1.10 0.30 -17.70
N ASN A 485 -0.89 -0.56 -18.68
CA ASN A 485 -1.72 -0.61 -19.89
C ASN A 485 -3.19 -0.87 -19.54
N TRP A 486 -3.47 -1.84 -18.66
CA TRP A 486 -4.83 -2.12 -18.17
C TRP A 486 -5.43 -0.91 -17.45
N THR A 487 -4.68 -0.29 -16.53
CA THR A 487 -5.16 0.85 -15.74
C THR A 487 -5.47 2.05 -16.64
N MET A 488 -4.63 2.30 -17.66
CA MET A 488 -4.84 3.33 -18.65
C MET A 488 -6.06 3.08 -19.54
N THR A 489 -6.28 1.82 -19.94
CA THR A 489 -7.47 1.45 -20.71
C THR A 489 -8.74 1.63 -19.87
N GLU A 490 -8.74 1.19 -18.61
CA GLU A 490 -9.86 1.40 -17.68
C GLU A 490 -10.11 2.87 -17.37
N PHE A 491 -9.06 3.70 -17.32
CA PHE A 491 -9.21 5.14 -17.18
C PHE A 491 -9.94 5.73 -18.39
N ALA A 492 -9.55 5.35 -19.60
CA ALA A 492 -10.21 5.81 -20.82
C ALA A 492 -11.68 5.39 -20.89
N VAL A 493 -11.99 4.14 -20.54
CA VAL A 493 -13.38 3.66 -20.42
C VAL A 493 -14.16 4.48 -19.39
N ALA A 494 -13.60 4.70 -18.20
CA ALA A 494 -14.26 5.48 -17.16
C ALA A 494 -14.54 6.93 -17.59
N CYS A 495 -13.62 7.56 -18.33
CA CYS A 495 -13.83 8.89 -18.91
C CYS A 495 -14.94 8.91 -19.98
N ASN A 496 -15.01 7.88 -20.83
CA ASN A 496 -16.09 7.72 -21.80
C ASN A 496 -17.46 7.58 -21.10
N ASP A 497 -17.57 6.68 -20.12
CA ASP A 497 -18.79 6.48 -19.33
C ASP A 497 -19.26 7.80 -18.69
N LEU A 498 -18.31 8.58 -18.14
CA LEU A 498 -18.60 9.87 -17.51
C LEU A 498 -19.08 10.92 -18.53
N GLN A 499 -18.48 10.95 -19.73
CA GLN A 499 -18.88 11.86 -20.80
C GLN A 499 -20.28 11.52 -21.31
N GLU A 500 -20.60 10.24 -21.51
CA GLU A 500 -21.92 9.78 -21.95
C GLU A 500 -23.00 10.17 -20.93
N LEU A 501 -22.77 9.91 -19.64
CA LEU A 501 -23.67 10.30 -18.56
C LEU A 501 -23.94 11.81 -18.52
N ASN A 502 -22.91 12.63 -18.76
CA ASN A 502 -23.04 14.09 -18.81
C ASN A 502 -23.85 14.57 -20.02
N ARG A 503 -23.81 13.83 -21.15
CA ARG A 503 -24.59 14.16 -22.36
C ARG A 503 -26.07 13.83 -22.22
N GLU A 504 -26.40 12.71 -21.58
CA GLU A 504 -27.79 12.22 -21.51
C GLU A 504 -28.70 13.00 -20.55
N HIS A 505 -28.16 13.68 -19.54
CA HIS A 505 -28.95 14.20 -18.41
C HIS A 505 -28.79 15.71 -18.16
N THR A 506 -29.07 16.53 -19.16
CA THR A 506 -28.93 18.00 -19.15
C THR A 506 -29.90 18.79 -18.23
N GLY A 507 -30.51 18.16 -17.21
CA GLY A 507 -31.46 18.88 -16.35
C GLY A 507 -31.88 18.27 -15.00
N HIS A 508 -31.40 17.07 -14.62
CA HIS A 508 -31.74 16.43 -13.34
C HIS A 508 -30.48 15.87 -12.64
N ARG A 509 -30.53 15.68 -11.31
CA ARG A 509 -29.44 15.00 -10.58
C ARG A 509 -29.24 13.59 -11.14
N VAL A 510 -28.10 13.36 -11.79
CA VAL A 510 -27.71 12.06 -12.35
C VAL A 510 -27.42 11.08 -11.20
N PRO A 511 -28.16 9.95 -11.09
CA PRO A 511 -27.83 8.90 -10.14
C PRO A 511 -26.39 8.41 -10.38
N ASN A 512 -25.63 8.17 -9.31
CA ASN A 512 -24.25 7.63 -9.39
C ASN A 512 -23.18 8.50 -10.09
N LEU A 513 -23.45 9.77 -10.43
CA LEU A 513 -22.42 10.66 -11.02
C LEU A 513 -21.17 10.78 -10.14
N GLN A 514 -21.36 10.93 -8.83
CA GLN A 514 -20.25 10.99 -7.87
C GLN A 514 -19.42 9.70 -7.84
N GLN A 515 -20.04 8.54 -8.08
CA GLN A 515 -19.34 7.27 -8.15
C GLN A 515 -18.46 7.18 -9.41
N HIS A 516 -18.96 7.61 -10.57
CA HIS A 516 -18.20 7.64 -11.82
C HIS A 516 -17.06 8.66 -11.75
N GLN A 517 -17.31 9.87 -11.24
CA GLN A 517 -16.27 10.86 -10.98
C GLN A 517 -15.17 10.32 -10.05
N ARG A 518 -15.56 9.58 -8.99
CA ARG A 518 -14.61 8.92 -8.09
C ARG A 518 -13.82 7.83 -8.81
N LYS A 519 -14.44 7.03 -9.68
CA LYS A 519 -13.76 6.00 -10.50
C LYS A 519 -12.70 6.65 -11.40
N CYS A 520 -13.05 7.69 -12.17
CA CYS A 520 -12.09 8.39 -13.04
C CYS A 520 -10.92 8.96 -12.24
N ARG A 521 -11.20 9.60 -11.09
CA ARG A 521 -10.15 10.14 -10.22
C ARG A 521 -9.20 9.04 -9.70
N ILE A 522 -9.73 7.91 -9.25
CA ILE A 522 -8.91 6.80 -8.76
C ILE A 522 -8.05 6.23 -9.90
N MET A 523 -8.63 6.01 -11.07
CA MET A 523 -7.89 5.47 -12.23
C MET A 523 -6.81 6.45 -12.70
N PHE A 524 -7.10 7.75 -12.76
CA PHE A 524 -6.10 8.77 -13.04
C PHE A 524 -4.93 8.73 -12.04
N GLU A 525 -5.22 8.70 -10.74
CA GLU A 525 -4.20 8.64 -9.69
C GLU A 525 -3.35 7.36 -9.80
N LEU A 526 -3.97 6.22 -10.09
CA LEU A 526 -3.26 4.94 -10.26
C LEU A 526 -2.40 4.92 -11.53
N SER A 527 -2.90 5.42 -12.66
CA SER A 527 -2.14 5.53 -13.91
C SER A 527 -0.88 6.36 -13.71
N VAL A 528 -1.03 7.60 -13.20
CA VAL A 528 0.12 8.48 -12.95
C VAL A 528 1.11 7.82 -11.99
N ASN A 529 0.63 7.16 -10.93
CA ASN A 529 1.48 6.44 -9.98
C ASN A 529 2.31 5.33 -10.66
N LEU A 530 1.72 4.52 -11.53
CA LEU A 530 2.43 3.47 -12.25
C LEU A 530 3.40 4.05 -13.28
N GLU A 531 3.00 5.09 -14.02
CA GLU A 531 3.88 5.80 -14.95
C GLU A 531 5.10 6.41 -14.24
N ARG A 532 4.94 6.90 -13.01
CA ARG A 532 6.05 7.41 -12.18
C ARG A 532 7.05 6.32 -11.79
N ILE A 533 6.60 5.06 -11.63
CA ILE A 533 7.52 3.93 -11.42
C ILE A 533 8.26 3.62 -12.73
N VAL A 534 7.57 3.62 -13.86
CA VAL A 534 8.18 3.42 -15.19
C VAL A 534 9.24 4.49 -15.48
N GLU A 535 8.92 5.76 -15.22
CA GLU A 535 9.85 6.89 -15.33
C GLU A 535 11.10 6.67 -14.47
N PHE A 536 10.92 6.25 -13.22
CA PHE A 536 12.05 5.98 -12.33
C PHE A 536 12.92 4.83 -12.85
N VAL A 537 12.32 3.75 -13.37
CA VAL A 537 13.08 2.65 -13.99
C VAL A 537 13.85 3.14 -15.22
N ALA A 538 13.24 3.99 -16.05
CA ALA A 538 13.90 4.54 -17.23
C ALA A 538 15.08 5.45 -16.88
N LEU A 539 15.04 6.13 -15.73
CA LEU A 539 16.12 6.98 -15.26
C LEU A 539 17.26 6.19 -14.59
N GLU A 540 16.93 5.20 -13.74
CA GLU A 540 17.93 4.51 -12.90
C GLU A 540 18.42 3.19 -13.49
N VAL A 541 17.59 2.51 -14.28
CA VAL A 541 17.90 1.21 -14.92
C VAL A 541 17.49 1.23 -16.42
N PRO A 542 17.94 2.21 -17.22
CA PRO A 542 17.56 2.33 -18.63
C PRO A 542 17.92 1.09 -19.46
N ALA A 543 18.95 0.34 -19.05
CA ALA A 543 19.36 -0.90 -19.70
C ALA A 543 18.24 -1.96 -19.74
N ALA A 544 17.30 -1.96 -18.78
CA ALA A 544 16.19 -2.91 -18.77
C ALA A 544 15.20 -2.71 -19.93
N PHE A 545 15.15 -1.49 -20.48
CA PHE A 545 14.38 -1.18 -21.70
C PHE A 545 15.24 -1.32 -22.95
N LEU A 546 16.44 -0.72 -22.96
CA LEU A 546 17.26 -0.60 -24.16
C LEU A 546 18.03 -1.88 -24.52
N ARG A 547 18.34 -2.72 -23.53
CA ARG A 547 19.14 -3.95 -23.70
C ARG A 547 18.47 -5.18 -23.11
N GLY A 548 17.28 -4.98 -22.53
CA GLY A 548 16.47 -6.05 -21.99
C GLY A 548 15.72 -6.80 -23.09
N SER A 549 14.64 -7.47 -22.71
CA SER A 549 13.72 -8.01 -23.71
C SER A 549 13.24 -6.87 -24.61
N SER A 550 13.30 -7.06 -25.94
CA SER A 550 12.75 -6.10 -26.91
C SER A 550 11.30 -5.74 -26.60
N LEU A 551 10.57 -6.66 -25.98
CA LEU A 551 9.21 -6.48 -25.50
C LEU A 551 9.05 -5.31 -24.52
N ASN A 552 10.06 -5.00 -23.71
CA ASN A 552 9.97 -3.95 -22.68
C ASN A 552 9.91 -2.56 -23.32
N ILE A 553 10.79 -2.29 -24.30
CA ILE A 553 10.78 -1.00 -25.01
C ILE A 553 9.56 -0.87 -25.93
N VAL A 554 9.15 -1.97 -26.59
CA VAL A 554 7.95 -2.01 -27.43
C VAL A 554 6.71 -1.64 -26.62
N ARG A 555 6.46 -2.34 -25.51
CA ARG A 555 5.30 -2.08 -24.65
C ARG A 555 5.32 -0.69 -24.03
N ALA A 556 6.49 -0.22 -23.61
CA ALA A 556 6.62 1.14 -23.07
C ALA A 556 6.22 2.19 -24.12
N VAL A 557 6.68 2.03 -25.36
CA VAL A 557 6.33 2.94 -26.47
C VAL A 557 4.84 2.84 -26.83
N GLU A 558 4.26 1.64 -26.90
CA GLU A 558 2.83 1.43 -27.14
C GLU A 558 1.96 2.16 -26.10
N ILE A 559 2.30 2.03 -24.82
CA ILE A 559 1.59 2.71 -23.72
C ILE A 559 1.75 4.23 -23.83
N ILE A 560 2.97 4.72 -24.09
CA ILE A 560 3.22 6.15 -24.29
C ILE A 560 2.38 6.69 -25.45
N ARG A 561 2.31 5.97 -26.57
CA ARG A 561 1.48 6.34 -27.73
C ARG A 561 0.00 6.37 -27.36
N PHE A 562 -0.49 5.35 -26.64
CA PHE A 562 -1.87 5.31 -26.16
C PHE A 562 -2.21 6.51 -25.25
N ILE A 563 -1.32 6.86 -24.32
CA ILE A 563 -1.50 8.02 -23.45
C ILE A 563 -1.53 9.32 -24.26
N LEU A 564 -0.62 9.47 -25.22
CA LEU A 564 -0.53 10.66 -26.07
C LEU A 564 -1.74 10.84 -26.98
N SER A 565 -2.28 9.76 -27.56
CA SER A 565 -3.47 9.84 -28.42
C SER A 565 -4.69 10.34 -27.64
N HIS A 566 -4.89 9.87 -26.40
CA HIS A 566 -5.99 10.29 -25.53
C HIS A 566 -5.76 11.65 -24.86
N ALA A 567 -4.52 12.12 -24.77
CA ALA A 567 -4.20 13.45 -24.27
C ALA A 567 -4.24 14.55 -25.35
N SER A 568 -4.19 14.14 -26.64
CA SER A 568 -4.21 15.02 -27.81
C SER A 568 -5.63 15.44 -28.21
N ALA A 569 -5.72 16.39 -29.15
CA ALA A 569 -7.01 16.78 -29.73
C ALA A 569 -7.51 15.68 -30.70
N GLY A 570 -8.76 15.23 -30.54
CA GLY A 570 -9.33 14.17 -31.37
C GLY A 570 -10.53 13.49 -30.72
N PRO A 571 -11.21 12.56 -31.43
CA PRO A 571 -12.35 11.82 -30.88
C PRO A 571 -12.01 11.08 -29.58
N ASP A 572 -10.84 10.44 -29.53
CA ASP A 572 -10.34 9.71 -28.35
C ASP A 572 -9.91 10.63 -27.20
N GLY A 573 -9.59 11.90 -27.51
CA GLY A 573 -9.15 12.90 -26.52
C GLY A 573 -10.29 13.71 -25.89
N ASN A 574 -11.47 13.74 -26.51
CA ASN A 574 -12.64 14.46 -25.99
C ASN A 574 -13.05 14.00 -24.56
N PRO A 575 -13.10 12.69 -24.24
CA PRO A 575 -13.46 12.23 -22.90
C PRO A 575 -12.47 12.72 -21.82
N PHE A 576 -11.19 12.73 -22.14
CA PHE A 576 -10.13 13.21 -21.25
C PHE A 576 -10.23 14.73 -21.07
N HIS A 577 -10.42 15.46 -22.17
CA HIS A 577 -10.65 16.91 -22.16
C HIS A 577 -11.80 17.28 -21.22
N ASP A 578 -12.95 16.61 -21.35
CA ASP A 578 -14.13 16.84 -20.53
C ASP A 578 -13.87 16.49 -19.07
N PHE A 579 -13.19 15.37 -18.78
CA PHE A 579 -12.79 15.02 -17.42
C PHE A 579 -11.91 16.11 -16.78
N PHE A 580 -10.89 16.61 -17.48
CA PHE A 580 -9.99 17.64 -16.94
C PHE A 580 -10.66 18.99 -16.72
N THR A 581 -11.68 19.32 -17.51
CA THR A 581 -12.39 20.61 -17.41
C THR A 581 -13.53 20.57 -16.38
N THR A 582 -14.13 19.40 -16.14
CA THR A 582 -15.27 19.23 -15.23
C THR A 582 -14.88 18.83 -13.81
N THR A 583 -13.64 18.36 -13.59
CA THR A 583 -13.19 17.86 -12.29
C THR A 583 -12.70 19.02 -11.38
N PRO A 584 -13.22 19.15 -10.14
CA PRO A 584 -12.71 20.10 -9.18
C PRO A 584 -11.29 19.72 -8.70
N ASN A 585 -10.40 20.70 -8.52
CA ASN A 585 -8.95 20.59 -8.22
C ASN A 585 -8.01 20.40 -9.43
N ALA A 586 -8.07 21.33 -10.39
CA ALA A 586 -7.20 21.36 -11.58
C ALA A 586 -5.68 21.31 -11.26
N GLU A 587 -5.24 21.74 -10.07
CA GLU A 587 -3.83 21.69 -9.68
C GLU A 587 -3.28 20.25 -9.53
N LYS A 588 -4.13 19.27 -9.18
CA LYS A 588 -3.71 17.87 -8.96
C LYS A 588 -4.12 16.92 -10.09
N ILE A 589 -5.12 17.30 -10.87
CA ILE A 589 -5.68 16.49 -11.95
C ILE A 589 -5.70 17.37 -13.19
N SER A 590 -4.71 17.20 -14.05
CA SER A 590 -4.54 17.98 -15.27
C SER A 590 -3.73 17.21 -16.31
N ARG A 591 -3.80 17.64 -17.58
CA ARG A 591 -3.00 17.05 -18.67
C ARG A 591 -1.49 17.11 -18.40
N PRO A 592 -0.91 18.25 -17.95
CA PRO A 592 0.51 18.28 -17.59
C PRO A 592 0.89 17.29 -16.49
N VAL A 593 0.04 17.09 -15.47
CA VAL A 593 0.31 16.10 -14.41
C VAL A 593 0.36 14.67 -14.96
N MET A 594 -0.53 14.35 -15.90
CA MET A 594 -0.57 13.06 -16.57
C MET A 594 0.65 12.82 -17.48
N LEU A 595 1.06 13.83 -18.25
CA LEU A 595 2.09 13.68 -19.27
C LEU A 595 3.51 13.89 -18.73
N ALA A 596 3.67 14.43 -17.52
CA ALA A 596 4.99 14.64 -16.93
C ALA A 596 5.84 13.34 -16.78
N PRO A 597 5.32 12.21 -16.26
CA PRO A 597 6.04 10.94 -16.25
C PRO A 597 6.45 10.45 -17.64
N VAL A 598 5.59 10.65 -18.66
CA VAL A 598 5.87 10.29 -20.06
C VAL A 598 7.08 11.06 -20.57
N VAL A 599 7.12 12.38 -20.36
CA VAL A 599 8.25 13.23 -20.73
C VAL A 599 9.53 12.76 -20.03
N GLY A 600 9.47 12.50 -18.73
CA GLY A 600 10.64 12.03 -17.97
C GLY A 600 11.13 10.65 -18.42
N THR A 601 10.21 9.75 -18.79
CA THR A 601 10.54 8.42 -19.34
C THR A 601 11.29 8.56 -20.66
N LEU A 602 10.75 9.33 -21.61
CA LEU A 602 11.37 9.55 -22.92
C LEU A 602 12.75 10.23 -22.80
N ALA A 603 12.85 11.28 -21.99
CA ALA A 603 14.11 11.98 -21.76
C ALA A 603 15.14 11.09 -21.05
N GLY A 604 14.73 10.24 -20.11
CA GLY A 604 15.61 9.28 -19.44
C GLY A 604 16.22 8.26 -20.40
N LEU A 605 15.39 7.69 -21.28
CA LEU A 605 15.85 6.76 -22.32
C LEU A 605 16.77 7.44 -23.34
N TRP A 606 16.46 8.68 -23.74
CA TRP A 606 17.31 9.49 -24.62
C TRP A 606 18.70 9.74 -24.02
N ARG A 607 18.77 10.18 -22.75
CA ARG A 607 20.06 10.43 -22.08
C ARG A 607 20.93 9.18 -21.98
N ALA A 608 20.32 8.06 -21.59
CA ALA A 608 21.02 6.78 -21.43
C ALA A 608 21.63 6.27 -22.74
N GLN A 609 21.04 6.70 -23.86
CA GLN A 609 21.52 6.40 -25.19
C GLN A 609 22.68 7.31 -25.62
N VAL A 610 22.63 8.60 -25.32
CA VAL A 610 23.69 9.56 -25.69
C VAL A 610 25.00 9.30 -24.92
N ASP A 611 24.94 8.72 -23.72
CA ASP A 611 26.10 8.42 -22.86
C ASP A 611 26.74 7.02 -23.09
N GLU A 612 26.95 6.65 -24.37
CA GLU A 612 27.65 5.41 -24.74
C GLU A 612 29.08 5.29 -24.14
N GLY A 613 29.71 6.43 -23.79
CA GLY A 613 31.06 6.52 -23.25
C GLY A 613 31.22 6.06 -21.79
N GLN A 614 30.27 6.34 -20.90
CA GLN A 614 30.27 5.74 -19.54
C GLN A 614 29.99 4.24 -19.59
N THR A 615 29.15 3.82 -20.52
CA THR A 615 28.66 2.45 -20.61
C THR A 615 29.75 1.45 -21.03
N GLN A 616 30.67 1.86 -21.91
CA GLN A 616 31.87 1.08 -22.24
C GLN A 616 32.85 0.96 -21.05
N ARG A 617 33.00 2.00 -20.22
CA ARG A 617 33.86 1.96 -19.01
C ARG A 617 33.30 0.99 -17.97
N MET A 618 31.98 1.02 -17.76
CA MET A 618 31.27 0.11 -16.86
C MET A 618 31.36 -1.34 -17.36
N GLN A 619 31.24 -1.58 -18.67
CA GLN A 619 31.47 -2.89 -19.30
C GLN A 619 32.92 -3.39 -19.12
N SER A 620 33.93 -2.52 -19.27
CA SER A 620 35.35 -2.92 -19.07
C SER A 620 35.68 -3.28 -17.62
N TRP A 621 34.95 -2.72 -16.66
CA TRP A 621 35.08 -3.04 -15.23
C TRP A 621 34.24 -4.29 -14.84
N LEU A 622 33.06 -4.46 -15.44
CA LEU A 622 32.15 -5.59 -15.21
C LEU A 622 32.67 -6.90 -15.83
N LEU A 623 33.25 -6.86 -17.04
CA LEU A 623 33.90 -8.02 -17.66
C LEU A 623 35.07 -8.56 -16.81
N LYS A 624 35.70 -7.70 -15.99
CA LYS A 624 36.78 -8.10 -15.08
C LYS A 624 36.28 -8.74 -13.80
N SER A 625 35.01 -8.56 -13.45
CA SER A 625 34.49 -8.92 -12.12
C SER A 625 33.68 -10.23 -12.11
N ARG A 626 32.85 -10.54 -13.13
CA ARG A 626 32.20 -11.86 -13.32
C ARG A 626 31.78 -12.07 -14.80
N PRO A 627 32.27 -13.10 -15.52
CA PRO A 627 31.86 -13.36 -16.90
C PRO A 627 30.58 -14.20 -16.95
N GLY A 628 29.47 -13.58 -17.36
CA GLY A 628 28.20 -14.26 -17.67
C GLY A 628 27.03 -13.85 -16.75
N LYS A 629 25.92 -13.42 -17.37
CA LYS A 629 24.63 -12.96 -16.78
C LYS A 629 24.54 -11.47 -16.35
N LEU A 630 24.85 -10.55 -17.24
CA LEU A 630 24.16 -9.26 -17.27
C LEU A 630 23.69 -9.03 -18.71
N TRP A 631 22.38 -8.79 -18.88
CA TRP A 631 21.69 -8.35 -20.11
C TRP A 631 22.60 -8.37 -21.33
N GLY A 632 22.80 -9.57 -21.86
CA GLY A 632 23.71 -9.78 -22.99
C GLY A 632 23.17 -8.99 -24.18
N PRO A 633 24.01 -8.26 -24.92
CA PRO A 633 23.54 -7.63 -26.15
C PRO A 633 23.06 -8.74 -27.08
N ASP A 634 21.86 -8.60 -27.65
CA ASP A 634 21.68 -9.06 -29.01
C ASP A 634 22.58 -8.14 -29.86
N PRO A 635 23.67 -8.64 -30.47
CA PRO A 635 24.62 -7.79 -31.19
C PRO A 635 24.00 -7.07 -32.40
N GLN A 636 22.75 -7.39 -32.77
CA GLN A 636 22.05 -6.82 -33.91
C GLN A 636 20.97 -5.79 -33.56
N SER A 637 20.53 -5.65 -32.32
CA SER A 637 19.51 -4.66 -31.96
C SER A 637 20.16 -3.32 -31.60
N ALA A 638 20.12 -2.34 -32.51
CA ALA A 638 20.42 -0.96 -32.16
C ALA A 638 19.23 -0.42 -31.33
N PRO A 639 19.38 -0.15 -30.02
CA PRO A 639 18.25 0.20 -29.15
C PRO A 639 17.56 1.51 -29.57
N LEU A 640 18.34 2.42 -30.17
CA LEU A 640 17.85 3.62 -30.84
C LEU A 640 16.91 3.30 -31.98
N GLN A 641 17.32 2.41 -32.88
CA GLN A 641 16.51 2.08 -34.05
C GLN A 641 15.19 1.46 -33.63
N GLN A 642 15.13 0.73 -32.52
CA GLN A 642 13.88 0.19 -31.98
C GLN A 642 13.00 1.29 -31.37
N LEU A 643 13.53 2.16 -30.51
CA LEU A 643 12.77 3.30 -29.97
C LEU A 643 12.27 4.22 -31.10
N GLU A 644 13.14 4.56 -32.04
CA GLU A 644 12.86 5.37 -33.22
C GLU A 644 11.85 4.69 -34.15
N SER A 645 12.01 3.39 -34.47
CA SER A 645 11.09 2.66 -35.36
C SER A 645 9.71 2.51 -34.78
N HIS A 646 9.60 2.21 -33.47
CA HIS A 646 8.32 2.03 -32.80
C HIS A 646 7.61 3.35 -32.53
N LEU A 647 8.32 4.47 -32.36
CA LEU A 647 7.69 5.80 -32.33
C LEU A 647 7.20 6.24 -33.71
N LEU A 648 7.79 5.72 -34.78
CA LEU A 648 7.46 6.03 -36.18
C LEU A 648 6.56 4.99 -36.87
N ASP A 649 6.08 3.94 -36.20
CA ASP A 649 5.23 2.92 -36.83
C ASP A 649 3.87 3.54 -37.24
N GLU A 650 3.56 3.49 -38.54
CA GLU A 650 2.39 4.12 -39.19
C GLU A 650 1.10 3.29 -39.02
N ASN A 651 1.19 2.02 -38.59
CA ASN A 651 0.05 1.11 -38.50
C ASN A 651 -0.83 1.28 -37.24
N VAL A 652 -0.50 2.23 -36.35
CA VAL A 652 -1.26 2.52 -35.12
C VAL A 652 -1.28 4.03 -34.90
N SER A 653 -2.38 4.60 -34.41
CA SER A 653 -2.67 6.03 -34.33
C SER A 653 -1.70 6.85 -33.42
N CYS A 654 -0.54 7.30 -33.91
CA CYS A 654 0.23 8.38 -33.27
C CYS A 654 0.87 9.24 -34.35
N GLU A 655 0.21 10.34 -34.70
CA GLU A 655 0.76 11.29 -35.66
C GLU A 655 1.98 12.02 -35.05
N PRO A 656 2.97 12.45 -35.85
CA PRO A 656 4.09 13.28 -35.40
C PRO A 656 3.67 14.53 -34.61
N GLU A 657 2.41 14.96 -34.74
CA GLU A 657 1.80 16.06 -33.99
C GLU A 657 1.60 15.76 -32.50
N SER A 658 1.42 14.50 -32.09
CA SER A 658 1.22 14.13 -30.69
C SER A 658 2.47 14.32 -29.83
N LEU A 659 3.67 14.18 -30.41
CA LEU A 659 4.93 14.49 -29.72
C LEU A 659 5.17 16.01 -29.61
N ARG A 660 4.66 16.79 -30.57
CA ARG A 660 4.69 18.26 -30.52
C ARG A 660 3.81 18.82 -29.41
N LEU A 661 2.70 18.13 -29.07
CA LEU A 661 1.86 18.51 -27.93
C LEU A 661 2.70 18.69 -26.65
N LEU A 662 3.63 17.77 -26.40
CA LEU A 662 4.49 17.81 -25.22
C LEU A 662 5.35 19.08 -25.14
N GLU A 663 5.67 19.74 -26.26
CA GLU A 663 6.43 21.00 -26.25
C GLU A 663 5.54 22.23 -25.97
N THR A 664 4.22 22.10 -26.18
CA THR A 664 3.26 23.22 -26.10
C THR A 664 2.59 23.37 -24.74
N LEU A 665 2.76 22.41 -23.84
CA LEU A 665 2.12 22.41 -22.52
C LEU A 665 2.75 23.44 -21.58
N PRO A 666 1.97 24.04 -20.66
CA PRO A 666 2.45 25.06 -19.73
C PRO A 666 3.21 24.44 -18.54
N TRP A 667 4.35 23.79 -18.84
CA TRP A 667 5.16 23.08 -17.84
C TRP A 667 5.64 23.98 -16.71
N GLN A 668 6.12 25.18 -17.03
CA GLN A 668 6.64 26.12 -16.04
C GLN A 668 5.53 26.65 -15.11
N GLU A 669 4.30 26.78 -15.60
CA GLU A 669 3.16 27.20 -14.77
C GLU A 669 2.69 26.06 -13.87
N THR A 670 2.73 24.82 -14.38
CA THR A 670 2.31 23.63 -13.62
C THR A 670 3.37 23.21 -12.58
N PHE A 671 4.65 23.33 -12.93
CA PHE A 671 5.80 22.87 -12.13
C PHE A 671 6.84 23.98 -11.97
N PRO A 672 6.52 25.09 -11.29
CA PRO A 672 7.42 26.24 -11.18
C PRO A 672 8.73 25.93 -10.45
N ASP A 673 8.71 24.93 -9.56
CA ASP A 673 9.81 24.57 -8.66
C ASP A 673 10.68 23.40 -9.17
N ASP A 674 10.46 22.91 -10.40
CA ASP A 674 11.27 21.82 -10.95
C ASP A 674 12.58 22.36 -11.55
N VAL A 675 13.69 22.04 -10.89
CA VAL A 675 15.03 22.47 -11.29
C VAL A 675 15.54 21.72 -12.53
N ALA A 676 15.07 20.50 -12.78
CA ALA A 676 15.47 19.67 -13.92
C ALA A 676 14.60 19.91 -15.17
N LEU A 677 13.63 20.83 -15.06
CA LEU A 677 12.64 21.10 -16.10
C LEU A 677 13.29 21.54 -17.42
N ARG A 678 14.23 22.50 -17.36
CA ARG A 678 14.89 23.02 -18.56
C ARG A 678 15.67 21.94 -19.31
N ASP A 679 16.49 21.18 -18.59
CA ASP A 679 17.37 20.18 -19.19
C ASP A 679 16.55 19.05 -19.79
N THR A 680 15.50 18.60 -19.10
CA THR A 680 14.60 17.54 -19.57
C THR A 680 13.79 17.95 -20.80
N LEU A 681 13.32 19.20 -20.86
CA LEU A 681 12.67 19.72 -22.06
C LEU A 681 13.65 19.86 -23.24
N SER A 682 14.91 20.19 -22.98
CA SER A 682 15.93 20.22 -24.03
C SER A 682 16.19 18.83 -24.62
N ASP A 683 16.26 17.80 -23.78
CA ASP A 683 16.39 16.41 -24.23
C ASP A 683 15.18 15.97 -25.06
N LEU A 684 13.97 16.31 -24.63
CA LEU A 684 12.74 16.04 -25.38
C LEU A 684 12.75 16.72 -26.76
N GLN A 685 13.15 17.98 -26.85
CA GLN A 685 13.26 18.71 -28.12
C GLN A 685 14.26 18.06 -29.08
N GLN A 686 15.38 17.57 -28.56
CA GLN A 686 16.37 16.86 -29.37
C GLN A 686 15.82 15.53 -29.90
N LEU A 687 15.13 14.77 -29.04
CA LEU A 687 14.45 13.54 -29.45
C LEU A 687 13.37 13.82 -30.51
N ASN A 688 12.52 14.81 -30.30
CA ASN A 688 11.48 15.20 -31.26
C ASN A 688 12.06 15.61 -32.60
N LYS A 689 13.14 16.39 -32.60
CA LYS A 689 13.86 16.75 -33.82
C LYS A 689 14.40 15.51 -34.54
N ARG A 690 15.03 14.59 -33.80
CA ARG A 690 15.57 13.34 -34.35
C ARG A 690 14.48 12.48 -35.00
N ILE A 691 13.32 12.37 -34.35
CA ILE A 691 12.16 11.63 -34.88
C ILE A 691 11.62 12.30 -36.14
N ALA A 692 11.53 13.62 -36.16
CA ALA A 692 11.09 14.38 -37.35
C ALA A 692 12.06 14.20 -38.53
N ASP A 693 13.37 14.33 -38.30
CA ASP A 693 14.40 14.12 -39.32
C ASP A 693 14.32 12.70 -39.90
N LEU A 694 14.04 11.69 -39.06
CA LEU A 694 13.87 10.30 -39.48
C LEU A 694 12.59 10.08 -40.29
N ALA A 695 11.47 10.67 -39.86
CA ALA A 695 10.21 10.62 -40.59
C ALA A 695 10.34 11.23 -42.00
N GLU A 696 11.06 12.36 -42.13
CA GLU A 696 11.33 13.01 -43.41
C GLU A 696 12.30 12.20 -44.30
N SER A 697 13.21 11.43 -43.69
CA SER A 697 14.18 10.60 -44.40
C SER A 697 13.65 9.24 -44.86
N ARG A 698 12.49 8.80 -44.36
CA ARG A 698 11.82 7.59 -44.88
C ARG A 698 11.41 7.86 -46.32
N PRO A 699 11.69 6.95 -47.27
CA PRO A 699 11.19 7.09 -48.63
C PRO A 699 9.68 7.20 -48.52
N SER A 700 9.15 8.35 -48.93
CA SER A 700 7.73 8.62 -48.89
C SER A 700 7.01 7.53 -49.66
N GLY A 701 6.29 6.66 -48.96
CA GLY A 701 5.13 5.96 -49.50
C GLY A 701 3.99 6.94 -49.80
N LYS A 702 4.31 8.13 -50.30
CA LYS A 702 3.36 9.07 -50.88
C LYS A 702 3.12 8.66 -52.33
N SER A 703 2.30 7.64 -52.50
CA SER A 703 1.47 7.49 -53.70
C SER A 703 0.28 6.60 -53.37
N ALA A 704 -0.91 7.07 -53.75
CA ALA A 704 -2.21 6.43 -53.64
C ALA A 704 -2.94 6.55 -52.30
N GLY A 705 -3.34 7.79 -51.97
CA GLY A 705 -4.72 8.05 -51.53
C GLY A 705 -5.70 7.95 -52.71
N GLU A 706 -5.52 6.96 -53.59
CA GLU A 706 -6.35 6.65 -54.75
C GLU A 706 -6.79 5.19 -54.59
N GLU A 707 -8.09 5.01 -54.33
CA GLU A 707 -8.89 3.80 -54.56
C GLU A 707 -8.51 2.53 -53.77
N THR A 708 -8.97 2.47 -52.51
CA THR A 708 -9.14 1.21 -51.75
C THR A 708 -10.28 0.33 -52.27
N ASP A 709 -11.01 0.73 -53.32
CA ASP A 709 -12.19 0.00 -53.82
C ASP A 709 -11.88 -1.16 -54.79
N ASP A 710 -10.62 -1.35 -55.22
CA ASP A 710 -10.25 -2.31 -56.28
C ASP A 710 -9.32 -3.46 -55.84
N VAL A 711 -9.10 -3.65 -54.52
CA VAL A 711 -8.30 -4.79 -54.02
C VAL A 711 -9.22 -5.99 -53.79
N PRO A 712 -8.98 -7.16 -54.43
CA PRO A 712 -9.73 -8.37 -54.14
C PRO A 712 -9.67 -8.71 -52.64
N GLU A 713 -10.82 -8.96 -52.01
CA GLU A 713 -10.91 -9.26 -50.56
C GLU A 713 -10.00 -10.41 -50.12
N GLU A 714 -9.78 -11.39 -51.00
CA GLU A 714 -8.88 -12.53 -50.76
C GLU A 714 -7.39 -12.14 -50.62
N PHE A 715 -6.99 -10.92 -51.00
CA PHE A 715 -5.63 -10.41 -50.84
C PHE A 715 -5.46 -9.59 -49.56
N LEU A 716 -6.56 -9.26 -48.88
CA LEU A 716 -6.57 -8.45 -47.67
C LEU A 716 -6.41 -9.31 -46.42
N ASP A 717 -5.60 -8.83 -45.50
CA ASP A 717 -5.47 -9.40 -44.17
C ASP A 717 -6.81 -9.23 -43.41
N PRO A 718 -7.42 -10.30 -42.88
CA PRO A 718 -8.71 -10.25 -42.22
C PRO A 718 -8.74 -9.46 -40.90
N ILE A 719 -7.58 -9.09 -40.34
CA ILE A 719 -7.44 -8.31 -39.12
C ILE A 719 -7.02 -6.87 -39.44
N MET A 720 -6.02 -6.71 -40.30
CA MET A 720 -5.42 -5.39 -40.62
C MET A 720 -6.06 -4.70 -41.84
N ALA A 721 -6.89 -5.41 -42.61
CA ALA A 721 -7.55 -4.93 -43.83
C ALA A 721 -6.59 -4.31 -44.86
N CYS A 722 -5.33 -4.76 -44.88
CA CYS A 722 -4.29 -4.34 -45.82
C CYS A 722 -3.82 -5.52 -46.67
N VAL A 723 -3.16 -5.25 -47.82
CA VAL A 723 -2.66 -6.32 -48.70
C VAL A 723 -1.62 -7.17 -47.96
N MET A 724 -1.82 -8.49 -47.91
CA MET A 724 -0.89 -9.43 -47.25
C MET A 724 0.45 -9.50 -48.03
N LEU A 725 1.57 -9.42 -47.33
CA LEU A 725 2.93 -9.50 -47.89
C LEU A 725 3.51 -10.91 -47.77
N ASP A 726 3.19 -11.61 -46.68
CA ASP A 726 3.57 -12.99 -46.44
C ASP A 726 2.38 -13.79 -45.89
N PRO A 727 1.43 -14.20 -46.74
CA PRO A 727 0.22 -14.89 -46.31
C PRO A 727 0.54 -16.27 -45.71
N VAL A 728 -0.01 -16.55 -44.53
CA VAL A 728 0.11 -17.82 -43.80
C VAL A 728 -1.27 -18.34 -43.40
N VAL A 729 -1.47 -19.65 -43.53
CA VAL A 729 -2.71 -20.34 -43.18
C VAL A 729 -2.65 -20.81 -41.73
N LEU A 730 -3.70 -20.49 -40.98
CA LEU A 730 -3.93 -20.99 -39.64
C LEU A 730 -4.50 -22.42 -39.69
N PRO A 731 -3.97 -23.38 -38.92
CA PRO A 731 -4.29 -24.80 -39.08
C PRO A 731 -5.75 -25.15 -38.74
N ASP A 732 -6.31 -24.56 -37.68
CA ASP A 732 -7.64 -24.94 -37.18
C ASP A 732 -8.77 -24.07 -37.76
N SER A 733 -8.54 -22.76 -37.94
CA SER A 733 -9.53 -21.88 -38.57
C SER A 733 -9.48 -21.93 -40.10
N GLY A 734 -8.37 -22.36 -40.69
CA GLY A 734 -8.16 -22.38 -42.14
C GLY A 734 -8.09 -20.98 -42.77
N ILE A 735 -8.04 -19.92 -41.96
CA ILE A 735 -8.01 -18.54 -42.42
C ILE A 735 -6.58 -18.15 -42.77
N THR A 736 -6.40 -17.41 -43.86
CA THR A 736 -5.10 -16.89 -44.26
C THR A 736 -4.94 -15.47 -43.72
N VAL A 737 -3.82 -15.20 -43.05
CA VAL A 737 -3.48 -13.92 -42.41
C VAL A 737 -2.05 -13.56 -42.79
N ASP A 738 -1.65 -12.28 -42.75
CA ASP A 738 -0.24 -11.94 -42.91
C ASP A 738 0.57 -12.48 -41.72
N ARG A 739 1.76 -13.03 -42.01
CA ARG A 739 2.66 -13.59 -41.00
C ARG A 739 2.95 -12.59 -39.87
N SER A 740 3.20 -11.33 -40.21
CA SER A 740 3.54 -10.32 -39.20
C SER A 740 2.37 -10.00 -38.27
N THR A 741 1.14 -10.06 -38.79
CA THR A 741 -0.10 -9.87 -38.03
C THR A 741 -0.30 -11.00 -37.02
N ILE A 742 -0.23 -12.26 -37.46
CA ILE A 742 -0.45 -13.41 -36.57
C ILE A 742 0.69 -13.61 -35.57
N GLU A 743 1.94 -13.36 -35.96
CA GLU A 743 3.08 -13.44 -35.03
C GLU A 743 2.94 -12.40 -33.90
N ARG A 744 2.49 -11.17 -34.22
CA ARG A 744 2.19 -10.14 -33.21
C ARG A 744 1.07 -10.57 -32.26
N HIS A 745 0.01 -11.18 -32.77
CA HIS A 745 -1.06 -11.75 -31.94
C HIS A 745 -0.53 -12.83 -30.99
N LEU A 746 0.24 -13.79 -31.52
CA LEU A 746 0.82 -14.91 -30.76
C LEU A 746 1.86 -14.50 -29.70
N MET A 747 2.48 -13.32 -29.85
CA MET A 747 3.34 -12.72 -28.82
C MET A 747 2.56 -12.23 -27.59
N SER A 748 1.26 -11.99 -27.73
CA SER A 748 0.37 -11.56 -26.63
C SER A 748 -0.50 -12.70 -26.10
N GLN A 749 -1.06 -13.51 -27.00
CA GLN A 749 -1.96 -14.61 -26.68
C GLN A 749 -1.63 -15.81 -27.58
N GLN A 750 -1.26 -16.96 -26.99
CA GLN A 750 -0.94 -18.18 -27.74
C GLN A 750 -2.20 -18.93 -28.20
N ASN A 751 -3.07 -18.24 -28.96
CA ASN A 751 -4.30 -18.79 -29.50
C ASN A 751 -4.61 -18.23 -30.90
N ASP A 752 -5.49 -18.91 -31.64
CA ASP A 752 -6.03 -18.44 -32.91
C ASP A 752 -7.05 -17.30 -32.65
N PRO A 753 -6.92 -16.13 -33.31
CA PRO A 753 -7.77 -14.97 -33.06
C PRO A 753 -9.24 -15.16 -33.49
N PHE A 754 -9.54 -16.12 -34.35
CA PHE A 754 -10.89 -16.33 -34.90
C PHE A 754 -11.68 -17.42 -34.17
N ASN A 755 -11.02 -18.47 -33.69
CA ASN A 755 -11.68 -19.60 -33.02
C ASN A 755 -11.17 -19.90 -31.60
N ARG A 756 -10.12 -19.19 -31.14
CA ARG A 756 -9.49 -19.31 -29.81
C ARG A 756 -8.83 -20.66 -29.50
N SER A 757 -8.60 -21.50 -30.51
CA SER A 757 -7.80 -22.73 -30.39
C SER A 757 -6.34 -22.40 -30.03
N ALA A 758 -5.61 -23.33 -29.39
CA ALA A 758 -4.21 -23.11 -29.04
C ALA A 758 -3.34 -23.08 -30.31
N LEU A 759 -2.54 -22.03 -30.47
CA LEU A 759 -1.76 -21.79 -31.68
C LEU A 759 -0.34 -21.32 -31.34
N THR A 760 0.66 -21.82 -32.07
CA THR A 760 2.07 -21.42 -31.94
C THR A 760 2.65 -21.10 -33.31
N VAL A 761 3.74 -20.33 -33.35
CA VAL A 761 4.35 -19.84 -34.61
C VAL A 761 4.79 -20.99 -35.53
N GLU A 762 5.23 -22.11 -34.95
CA GLU A 762 5.67 -23.30 -35.69
C GLU A 762 4.54 -24.02 -36.44
N MET A 763 3.29 -23.77 -36.05
CA MET A 763 2.11 -24.40 -36.65
C MET A 763 1.60 -23.65 -37.89
N LEU A 764 2.17 -22.48 -38.22
CA LEU A 764 1.76 -21.63 -39.33
C LEU A 764 2.28 -22.20 -40.66
N THR A 765 1.40 -22.38 -41.64
CA THR A 765 1.77 -22.91 -42.96
C THR A 765 1.80 -21.80 -44.01
N PRO A 766 2.91 -21.54 -44.73
CA PRO A 766 2.95 -20.51 -45.77
C PRO A 766 1.99 -20.77 -46.94
N ASP A 767 1.25 -19.76 -47.38
CA ASP A 767 0.40 -19.82 -48.57
C ASP A 767 1.14 -19.27 -49.80
N ALA A 768 2.02 -20.10 -50.36
CA ALA A 768 2.83 -19.73 -51.53
C ALA A 768 1.99 -19.44 -52.79
N VAL A 769 0.78 -20.02 -52.89
CA VAL A 769 -0.11 -19.81 -54.04
C VAL A 769 -0.74 -18.43 -53.97
N LEU A 770 -1.28 -18.06 -52.80
CA LEU A 770 -1.85 -16.73 -52.59
C LEU A 770 -0.78 -15.65 -52.71
N LYS A 771 0.42 -15.88 -52.16
CA LYS A 771 1.56 -14.98 -52.29
C LYS A 771 1.90 -14.69 -53.76
N ALA A 772 1.99 -15.72 -54.60
CA ALA A 772 2.30 -15.55 -56.02
C ALA A 772 1.21 -14.73 -56.76
N ARG A 773 -0.06 -14.90 -56.39
CA ARG A 773 -1.20 -14.14 -56.95
C ARG A 773 -1.16 -12.67 -56.52
N ILE A 774 -0.86 -12.40 -55.25
CA ILE A 774 -0.67 -11.04 -54.72
C ILE A 774 0.51 -10.38 -55.43
N ASP A 775 1.66 -11.05 -55.52
CA ASP A 775 2.86 -10.53 -56.19
C ASP A 775 2.63 -10.21 -57.68
N GLU A 776 1.82 -11.02 -58.38
CA GLU A 776 1.45 -10.76 -59.78
C GLU A 776 0.49 -9.57 -59.88
N TRP A 777 -0.48 -9.44 -58.97
CA TRP A 777 -1.40 -8.32 -58.91
C TRP A 777 -0.68 -7.00 -58.61
N VAL A 778 0.23 -6.99 -57.63
CA VAL A 778 1.09 -5.82 -57.30
C VAL A 778 1.96 -5.46 -58.50
N ARG A 779 2.59 -6.44 -59.18
CA ARG A 779 3.41 -6.19 -60.38
C ARG A 779 2.63 -5.58 -61.54
N LYS A 780 1.38 -6.01 -61.75
CA LYS A 780 0.53 -5.45 -62.83
C LYS A 780 0.15 -4.00 -62.56
N ARG A 781 -0.03 -3.61 -61.29
CA ARG A 781 -0.31 -2.22 -60.89
C ARG A 781 0.93 -1.32 -60.88
N ALA A 782 2.12 -1.86 -60.58
CA ALA A 782 3.37 -1.09 -60.61
C ALA A 782 3.91 -0.81 -62.03
N ALA A 783 3.33 -1.43 -63.06
CA ALA A 783 3.72 -1.28 -64.47
C ALA A 783 2.78 -0.36 -65.28
N HIS A 784 1.83 0.29 -64.62
CA HIS A 784 1.03 1.41 -65.12
C HIS A 784 1.32 2.64 -64.25
#